data_AF-A0A833GWQ1-F1
#
_entry.id   AF-A0A833GWQ1-F1
#
_cell.length_a   1.000
_cell.length_b   1.000
_cell.length_c   1.000
_cell.angle_alpha   90.00
_cell.angle_beta   90.00
_cell.angle_gamma   90.00
#
_symmetry.space_group_name_H-M   'P 1'
#
loop_
_entity.id
_entity.type
_entity.pdbx_description
1 polymer ?
#
loop_
_entity_poly.entity_id
_entity_poly.type
_entity_poly.pdbx_seq_one_letter_code
_entity_poly.pdbx_strand_id
1 'polypeptide(L)'
;MFSLFKKLVTKQIQSAADKNNELAIKKKEEGDRHLSSGDLDNAEHCYRESYKYNSSYCDALINIAYVLTERNRNTEAITYLEIAKSLSPQNPDVFFLLGLANRKTGKIEAALNNYQAATRYKPDFESAYLERCQCLLQSNRLAEALDTIAAGAAACPTNPSIHYLHGNTLASIGKLDQAISAFEKCISIQPNFPEALANLATAHRFQGNFEASLEYYQKAIRLQPTNSNLYVSIGDLLVKTGKLEPARESYEKAISIDSRNSSALTGIALLLHKSGNLSSAIDYHEKALATNPDSATSNSLYGITLQALGRLDNAVQAYSRAISINPEYAEAHNNLAGALHGKNDLNTAIKHLQMAIAIDPKYAEAHSNLGVALYEQGDVDGSIASFYQALQANPNHIAAHSSLLFVLSFSQKHSPEQYLIEAKRFGEKVSKLVKQPLSTQSTLKAKNTIRVGLVSGDLRVHPVGYFLESIIQHVNPEIIELHAYPTNDQEDALSKRLKAHIRSWKPITWLSDESAARMIHDDGIDILIDLAGHSAHNRLPVFAWRPAPIQASWLGFFASTGVAEIDYILVDRNSVPPDGHTHYSENPCFLPETRLCFTAPNDTEAAAVTALPAQGNGYITFGCFQNMTKLNDKVLELWGRIAQAIPSAKFRFQIKQLNCEENQNSLQKRLEKFGISAERTILFGPQSRADYLAAHANVDLILDTFPYPGGTTTCEALWMGVPTLTLLGNSMLSRQGSSIMACAGLENWIASDQNAYLAKAIEFSEDVSYLADLRRGLRTKVASTPLFDAPRFAKVLEAKLNELYQHKLASSR
;
A
#
# COMPACT_ATOMS: atom_id res chain seq x y z
N MET A 1 -18.12 -34.17 -95.04
CA MET A 1 -18.65 -35.13 -94.04
C MET A 1 -18.14 -34.88 -92.61
N PHE A 2 -16.84 -34.73 -92.38
CA PHE A 2 -16.26 -34.49 -91.03
C PHE A 2 -16.77 -33.22 -90.31
N SER A 3 -17.03 -32.13 -91.04
CA SER A 3 -17.58 -30.88 -90.47
C SER A 3 -19.04 -31.01 -89.99
N LEU A 4 -19.86 -31.82 -90.67
CA LEU A 4 -21.26 -32.07 -90.30
C LEU A 4 -21.37 -32.99 -89.08
N PHE A 5 -20.52 -34.02 -89.01
CA PHE A 5 -20.45 -34.93 -87.86
C PHE A 5 -19.96 -34.23 -86.60
N LYS A 6 -18.94 -33.35 -86.74
CA LYS A 6 -18.47 -32.50 -85.62
C LYS A 6 -19.57 -31.55 -85.14
N LYS A 7 -20.34 -30.93 -86.04
CA LYS A 7 -21.50 -30.08 -85.65
C LYS A 7 -22.62 -30.87 -84.96
N LEU A 8 -22.95 -32.08 -85.42
CA LEU A 8 -23.99 -32.91 -84.79
C LEU A 8 -23.60 -33.41 -83.40
N VAL A 9 -22.35 -33.90 -83.25
CA VAL A 9 -21.80 -34.36 -81.97
C VAL A 9 -21.67 -33.18 -80.99
N THR A 10 -21.22 -32.02 -81.45
CA THR A 10 -21.17 -30.81 -80.61
C THR A 10 -22.57 -30.38 -80.17
N LYS A 11 -23.60 -30.47 -81.03
CA LYS A 11 -24.98 -30.10 -80.70
C LYS A 11 -25.65 -31.09 -79.72
N GLN A 12 -25.34 -32.38 -79.81
CA GLN A 12 -25.81 -33.40 -78.84
C GLN A 12 -25.09 -33.28 -77.49
N ILE A 13 -23.78 -33.01 -77.47
CA ILE A 13 -23.02 -32.76 -76.25
C ILE A 13 -23.51 -31.47 -75.56
N GLN A 14 -23.78 -30.41 -76.34
CA GLN A 14 -24.37 -29.16 -75.82
C GLN A 14 -25.75 -29.42 -75.21
N SER A 15 -26.64 -30.14 -75.91
CA SER A 15 -27.98 -30.46 -75.43
C SER A 15 -27.99 -31.33 -74.17
N ALA A 16 -27.03 -32.26 -74.01
CA ALA A 16 -26.88 -33.06 -72.80
C ALA A 16 -26.30 -32.24 -71.63
N ALA A 17 -25.36 -31.33 -71.91
CA ALA A 17 -24.81 -30.39 -70.93
C ALA A 17 -25.87 -29.40 -70.44
N ASP A 18 -26.71 -28.88 -71.33
CA ASP A 18 -27.81 -27.96 -70.99
C ASP A 18 -28.86 -28.64 -70.09
N LYS A 19 -29.20 -29.91 -70.37
CA LYS A 19 -30.11 -30.71 -69.54
C LYS A 19 -29.53 -31.02 -68.16
N ASN A 20 -28.25 -31.36 -68.09
CA ASN A 20 -27.56 -31.59 -66.82
C ASN A 20 -27.46 -30.30 -65.98
N ASN A 21 -27.29 -29.15 -66.62
CA ASN A 21 -27.34 -27.85 -65.95
C ASN A 21 -28.71 -27.55 -65.35
N GLU A 22 -29.80 -27.79 -66.08
CA GLU A 22 -31.16 -27.62 -65.55
C GLU A 22 -31.43 -28.54 -64.34
N LEU A 23 -30.98 -29.80 -64.39
CA LEU A 23 -31.10 -30.72 -63.25
C LEU A 23 -30.25 -30.27 -62.05
N ALA A 24 -29.04 -29.76 -62.28
CA ALA A 24 -28.18 -29.24 -61.22
C ALA A 24 -28.85 -28.04 -60.51
N ILE A 25 -29.42 -27.10 -61.26
CA ILE A 25 -30.14 -25.94 -60.71
C ILE A 25 -31.34 -26.40 -59.89
N LYS A 26 -32.17 -27.31 -60.42
CA LYS A 26 -33.35 -27.82 -59.72
C LYS A 26 -32.99 -28.52 -58.39
N LYS A 27 -31.89 -29.28 -58.37
CA LYS A 27 -31.40 -29.91 -57.14
C LYS A 27 -30.83 -28.90 -56.14
N LYS A 28 -30.21 -27.82 -56.61
CA LYS A 28 -29.79 -26.72 -55.74
C LYS A 28 -30.99 -26.01 -55.11
N GLU A 29 -32.03 -25.71 -55.87
CA GLU A 29 -33.27 -25.10 -55.35
C GLU A 29 -34.03 -26.01 -54.35
N GLU A 30 -33.98 -27.33 -54.57
CA GLU A 30 -34.47 -28.31 -53.59
C GLU A 30 -33.64 -28.27 -52.30
N GLY A 31 -32.32 -28.20 -52.42
CA GLY A 31 -31.41 -28.00 -51.29
C GLY A 31 -31.67 -26.70 -50.52
N ASP A 32 -31.89 -25.59 -51.22
CA ASP A 32 -32.19 -24.29 -50.59
C ASP A 32 -33.49 -24.33 -49.77
N ARG A 33 -34.50 -25.07 -50.25
CA ARG A 33 -35.76 -25.29 -49.52
C ARG A 33 -35.54 -26.09 -48.25
N HIS A 34 -34.76 -27.18 -48.32
CA HIS A 34 -34.40 -27.97 -47.13
C HIS A 34 -33.54 -27.17 -46.15
N LEU A 35 -32.61 -26.36 -46.65
CA LEU A 35 -31.78 -25.49 -45.82
C LEU A 35 -32.65 -24.45 -45.09
N SER A 36 -33.62 -23.86 -45.78
CA SER A 36 -34.58 -22.90 -45.21
C SER A 36 -35.48 -23.53 -44.14
N SER A 37 -35.77 -24.82 -44.23
CA SER A 37 -36.52 -25.58 -43.20
C SER A 37 -35.63 -26.16 -42.10
N GLY A 38 -34.32 -25.92 -42.12
CA GLY A 38 -33.36 -26.44 -41.13
C GLY A 38 -32.98 -27.92 -41.30
N ASP A 39 -33.37 -28.54 -42.41
CA ASP A 39 -33.09 -29.95 -42.72
C ASP A 39 -31.74 -30.07 -43.43
N LEU A 40 -30.67 -30.03 -42.63
CA LEU A 40 -29.29 -30.01 -43.12
C LEU A 40 -28.89 -31.31 -43.85
N ASP A 41 -29.49 -32.46 -43.50
CA ASP A 41 -29.18 -33.74 -44.13
C ASP A 41 -29.70 -33.80 -45.57
N ASN A 42 -30.97 -33.44 -45.79
CA ASN A 42 -31.54 -33.40 -47.12
C ASN A 42 -31.00 -32.23 -47.95
N ALA A 43 -30.65 -31.10 -47.32
CA ALA A 43 -29.97 -30.01 -47.99
C ALA A 43 -28.59 -30.45 -48.54
N GLU A 44 -27.76 -31.09 -47.69
CA GLU A 44 -26.46 -31.63 -48.12
C GLU A 44 -26.61 -32.64 -49.26
N HIS A 45 -27.57 -33.57 -49.14
CA HIS A 45 -27.84 -34.56 -50.19
C HIS A 45 -28.20 -33.88 -51.53
N CYS A 46 -29.12 -32.92 -51.51
CA CYS A 46 -29.54 -32.20 -52.71
C CYS A 46 -28.42 -31.39 -53.35
N TYR A 47 -27.56 -30.72 -52.56
CA TYR A 47 -26.41 -30.00 -53.11
C TYR A 47 -25.34 -30.94 -53.67
N ARG A 48 -25.12 -32.11 -53.06
CA ARG A 48 -24.23 -33.15 -53.62
C ARG A 48 -24.75 -33.72 -54.94
N GLU A 49 -26.06 -33.95 -55.06
CA GLU A 49 -26.69 -34.35 -56.33
C GLU A 49 -26.56 -33.24 -57.37
N SER A 50 -26.76 -31.97 -56.98
CA SER A 50 -26.53 -30.80 -57.86
C SER A 50 -25.10 -30.78 -58.41
N TYR A 51 -24.11 -30.99 -57.55
CA TYR A 51 -22.69 -31.08 -57.94
C TYR A 51 -22.38 -32.29 -58.84
N LYS A 52 -23.06 -33.43 -58.66
CA LYS A 52 -22.91 -34.59 -59.56
C LYS A 52 -23.43 -34.30 -60.97
N TYR A 53 -24.54 -33.57 -61.09
CA TYR A 53 -25.10 -33.19 -62.39
C TYR A 53 -24.23 -32.15 -63.11
N ASN A 54 -23.62 -31.22 -62.39
CA ASN A 54 -22.63 -30.30 -62.94
C ASN A 54 -21.49 -29.99 -61.94
N SER A 55 -20.31 -30.57 -62.18
CA SER A 55 -19.11 -30.39 -61.35
C SER A 55 -18.44 -29.01 -61.48
N SER A 56 -18.85 -28.20 -62.45
CA SER A 56 -18.41 -26.80 -62.59
C SER A 56 -19.31 -25.80 -61.86
N TYR A 57 -20.39 -26.27 -61.24
CA TYR A 57 -21.37 -25.41 -60.59
C TYR A 57 -20.91 -24.99 -59.18
N CYS A 58 -20.28 -23.82 -59.10
CA CYS A 58 -19.65 -23.30 -57.89
C CYS A 58 -20.62 -23.12 -56.71
N ASP A 59 -21.86 -22.69 -56.97
CA ASP A 59 -22.85 -22.45 -55.92
C ASP A 59 -23.23 -23.73 -55.15
N ALA A 60 -23.27 -24.88 -55.83
CA ALA A 60 -23.50 -26.16 -55.18
C ALA A 60 -22.35 -26.53 -54.23
N LEU A 61 -21.09 -26.27 -54.62
CA LEU A 61 -19.92 -26.50 -53.76
C LEU A 61 -19.90 -25.58 -52.54
N ILE A 62 -20.24 -24.30 -52.72
CA ILE A 62 -20.36 -23.32 -51.63
C ILE A 62 -21.44 -23.76 -50.63
N ASN A 63 -22.60 -24.19 -51.13
CA ASN A 63 -23.71 -24.64 -50.30
C ASN A 63 -23.42 -25.98 -49.58
N ILE A 64 -22.73 -26.93 -50.22
CA ILE A 64 -22.21 -28.13 -49.55
C ILE A 64 -21.31 -27.72 -48.39
N ALA A 65 -20.34 -26.84 -48.65
CA ALA A 65 -19.37 -26.41 -47.64
C ALA A 65 -20.02 -25.63 -46.49
N TYR A 66 -21.02 -24.80 -46.78
CA TYR A 66 -21.82 -24.12 -45.77
C TYR A 66 -22.47 -25.13 -44.83
N VAL A 67 -23.22 -26.10 -45.37
CA VAL A 67 -23.88 -27.14 -44.57
C VAL A 67 -22.88 -27.98 -43.77
N LEU A 68 -21.73 -28.33 -44.38
CA LEU A 68 -20.67 -29.06 -43.68
C LEU A 68 -20.08 -28.24 -42.52
N THR A 69 -19.92 -26.93 -42.68
CA THR A 69 -19.41 -26.02 -41.64
C THR A 69 -20.40 -25.89 -40.47
N GLU A 70 -21.70 -25.82 -40.76
CA GLU A 70 -22.78 -25.85 -39.75
C GLU A 70 -22.81 -27.19 -38.99
N ARG A 71 -22.52 -28.30 -39.69
CA ARG A 71 -22.39 -29.64 -39.10
C ARG A 71 -21.03 -29.91 -38.45
N ASN A 72 -20.17 -28.91 -38.30
CA ASN A 72 -18.81 -29.02 -37.77
C ASN A 72 -17.87 -30.00 -38.52
N ARG A 73 -18.19 -30.36 -39.77
CA ARG A 73 -17.35 -31.16 -40.68
C ARG A 73 -16.37 -30.25 -41.45
N ASN A 74 -15.62 -29.43 -40.71
CA ASN A 74 -14.85 -28.30 -41.26
C ASN A 74 -13.71 -28.72 -42.20
N THR A 75 -13.03 -29.84 -41.92
CA THR A 75 -11.96 -30.36 -42.81
C THR A 75 -12.51 -30.73 -44.19
N GLU A 76 -13.71 -31.30 -44.23
CA GLU A 76 -14.36 -31.66 -45.48
C GLU A 76 -14.90 -30.41 -46.19
N ALA A 77 -15.46 -29.45 -45.46
CA ALA A 77 -15.87 -28.16 -46.00
C ALA A 77 -14.71 -27.45 -46.72
N ILE A 78 -13.51 -27.43 -46.12
CA ILE A 78 -12.30 -26.85 -46.73
C ILE A 78 -11.99 -27.49 -48.09
N THR A 79 -12.11 -28.83 -48.21
CA THR A 79 -11.87 -29.53 -49.47
C THR A 79 -12.80 -29.04 -50.58
N TYR A 80 -14.11 -28.92 -50.30
CA TYR A 80 -15.07 -28.41 -51.28
C TYR A 80 -14.85 -26.92 -51.59
N LEU A 81 -14.45 -26.11 -50.60
CA LEU A 81 -14.16 -24.69 -50.79
C LEU A 81 -12.89 -24.42 -51.59
N GLU A 82 -11.84 -25.23 -51.48
CA GLU A 82 -10.64 -25.09 -52.32
C GLU A 82 -10.96 -25.44 -53.78
N ILE A 83 -11.85 -26.41 -54.03
CA ILE A 83 -12.38 -26.68 -55.37
C ILE A 83 -13.20 -25.47 -55.85
N ALA A 84 -14.11 -24.94 -55.04
CA ALA A 84 -14.92 -23.77 -55.37
C ALA A 84 -14.04 -22.54 -55.68
N LYS A 85 -12.96 -22.34 -54.92
CA LYS A 85 -11.97 -21.28 -55.14
C LYS A 85 -11.23 -21.42 -56.46
N SER A 86 -10.94 -22.65 -56.91
CA SER A 86 -10.33 -22.87 -58.22
C SER A 86 -11.27 -22.54 -59.39
N LEU A 87 -12.59 -22.73 -59.19
CA LEU A 87 -13.62 -22.43 -60.18
C LEU A 87 -14.03 -20.94 -60.18
N SER A 88 -14.02 -20.30 -59.01
CA SER A 88 -14.41 -18.90 -58.82
C SER A 88 -13.40 -18.16 -57.92
N PRO A 89 -12.21 -17.79 -58.45
CA PRO A 89 -11.08 -17.29 -57.65
C PRO A 89 -11.28 -15.89 -57.05
N GLN A 90 -12.37 -15.21 -57.39
CA GLN A 90 -12.71 -13.87 -56.89
C GLN A 90 -14.03 -13.85 -56.10
N ASN A 91 -14.62 -15.01 -55.80
CA ASN A 91 -15.88 -15.08 -55.06
C ASN A 91 -15.63 -14.82 -53.55
N PRO A 92 -16.15 -13.72 -52.97
CA PRO A 92 -15.88 -13.35 -51.58
C PRO A 92 -16.46 -14.36 -50.57
N ASP A 93 -17.57 -15.03 -50.89
CA ASP A 93 -18.24 -15.98 -49.99
C ASP A 93 -17.40 -17.26 -49.81
N VAL A 94 -16.69 -17.69 -50.86
CA VAL A 94 -15.73 -18.81 -50.79
C VAL A 94 -14.62 -18.48 -49.79
N PHE A 95 -14.04 -17.29 -49.89
CA PHE A 95 -13.00 -16.85 -48.97
C PHE A 95 -13.54 -16.68 -47.54
N PHE A 96 -14.73 -16.12 -47.36
CA PHE A 96 -15.33 -15.98 -46.03
C PHE A 96 -15.56 -17.34 -45.35
N LEU A 97 -16.14 -18.31 -46.07
CA LEU A 97 -16.36 -19.67 -45.55
C LEU A 97 -15.05 -20.43 -45.31
N LEU A 98 -14.03 -20.25 -46.16
CA LEU A 98 -12.67 -20.75 -45.89
C LEU A 98 -12.12 -20.15 -44.61
N GLY A 99 -12.37 -18.86 -44.37
CA GLY A 99 -12.03 -18.18 -43.12
C GLY A 99 -12.63 -18.89 -41.91
N LEU A 100 -13.96 -19.07 -41.92
CA LEU A 100 -14.69 -19.73 -40.83
C LEU A 100 -14.21 -21.17 -40.58
N ALA A 101 -14.07 -21.98 -41.63
CA ALA A 101 -13.65 -23.37 -41.51
C ALA A 101 -12.18 -23.50 -41.05
N ASN A 102 -11.28 -22.63 -41.53
CA ASN A 102 -9.89 -22.59 -41.06
C ASN A 102 -9.81 -22.16 -39.58
N ARG A 103 -10.63 -21.20 -39.15
CA ARG A 103 -10.70 -20.79 -37.74
C ARG A 103 -11.13 -21.95 -36.84
N LYS A 104 -12.21 -22.66 -37.21
CA LYS A 104 -12.72 -23.83 -36.48
C LYS A 104 -11.73 -25.02 -36.44
N THR A 105 -10.77 -25.08 -37.37
CA THR A 105 -9.72 -26.12 -37.41
C THR A 105 -8.38 -25.66 -36.82
N GLY A 106 -8.33 -24.47 -36.20
CA GLY A 106 -7.12 -23.93 -35.56
C GLY A 106 -6.09 -23.35 -36.53
N LYS A 107 -6.40 -23.25 -37.83
CA LYS A 107 -5.52 -22.66 -38.86
C LYS A 107 -5.70 -21.14 -38.91
N ILE A 108 -5.25 -20.45 -37.86
CA ILE A 108 -5.50 -19.01 -37.63
C ILE A 108 -4.99 -18.13 -38.79
N GLU A 109 -3.74 -18.27 -39.23
CA GLU A 109 -3.21 -17.44 -40.34
C GLU A 109 -3.96 -17.64 -41.65
N ALA A 110 -4.35 -18.90 -41.94
CA ALA A 110 -5.17 -19.18 -43.11
C ALA A 110 -6.54 -18.51 -43.00
N ALA A 111 -7.14 -18.51 -41.80
CA ALA A 111 -8.42 -17.84 -41.58
C ALA A 111 -8.33 -16.32 -41.83
N LEU A 112 -7.32 -15.67 -41.25
CA LEU A 112 -7.10 -14.22 -41.38
C LEU A 112 -6.85 -13.80 -42.84
N ASN A 113 -6.01 -14.54 -43.57
CA ASN A 113 -5.74 -14.29 -44.98
C ASN A 113 -7.00 -14.45 -45.84
N ASN A 114 -7.84 -15.43 -45.53
CA ASN A 114 -9.09 -15.65 -46.24
C ASN A 114 -10.12 -14.54 -45.94
N TYR A 115 -10.27 -14.07 -44.70
CA TYR A 115 -11.11 -12.91 -44.42
C TYR A 115 -10.61 -11.62 -45.10
N GLN A 116 -9.28 -11.45 -45.19
CA GLN A 116 -8.67 -10.36 -45.94
C GLN A 116 -9.00 -10.44 -47.44
N ALA A 117 -8.94 -11.63 -48.02
CA ALA A 117 -9.32 -11.83 -49.41
C ALA A 117 -10.82 -11.56 -49.63
N ALA A 118 -11.69 -12.00 -48.72
CA ALA A 118 -13.13 -11.74 -48.79
C ALA A 118 -13.44 -10.24 -48.84
N THR A 119 -12.83 -9.45 -47.94
CA THR A 119 -12.99 -7.98 -47.90
C THR A 119 -12.32 -7.27 -49.09
N ARG A 120 -11.25 -7.84 -49.67
CA ARG A 120 -10.64 -7.31 -50.90
C ARG A 120 -11.58 -7.43 -52.10
N TYR A 121 -12.30 -8.53 -52.24
CA TYR A 121 -13.22 -8.76 -53.35
C TYR A 121 -14.61 -8.17 -53.13
N LYS A 122 -15.01 -7.98 -51.86
CA LYS A 122 -16.23 -7.29 -51.45
C LYS A 122 -15.92 -6.30 -50.31
N PRO A 123 -15.59 -5.03 -50.63
CA PRO A 123 -15.21 -4.05 -49.61
C PRO A 123 -16.26 -3.75 -48.55
N ASP A 124 -17.55 -3.95 -48.81
CA ASP A 124 -18.65 -3.77 -47.87
C ASP A 124 -19.05 -5.08 -47.14
N PHE A 125 -18.14 -6.08 -47.08
CA PHE A 125 -18.44 -7.36 -46.45
C PHE A 125 -18.32 -7.31 -44.92
N GLU A 126 -19.41 -6.86 -44.29
CA GLU A 126 -19.52 -6.65 -42.85
C GLU A 126 -19.05 -7.84 -41.99
N SER A 127 -19.58 -9.04 -42.26
CA SER A 127 -19.25 -10.24 -41.50
C SER A 127 -17.77 -10.61 -41.57
N ALA A 128 -17.09 -10.33 -42.68
CA ALA A 128 -15.67 -10.63 -42.84
C ALA A 128 -14.79 -9.71 -41.98
N TYR A 129 -15.16 -8.43 -41.83
CA TYR A 129 -14.48 -7.52 -40.90
C TYR A 129 -14.67 -7.94 -39.44
N LEU A 130 -15.91 -8.26 -39.05
CA LEU A 130 -16.24 -8.66 -37.68
C LEU A 130 -15.49 -9.94 -37.28
N GLU A 131 -15.58 -11.00 -38.08
CA GLU A 131 -14.91 -12.28 -37.81
C GLU A 131 -13.38 -12.15 -37.82
N ARG A 132 -12.82 -11.37 -38.76
CA ARG A 132 -11.36 -11.11 -38.77
C ARG A 132 -10.91 -10.37 -37.53
N CYS A 133 -11.62 -9.32 -37.13
CA CYS A 133 -11.29 -8.55 -35.92
C CYS A 133 -11.37 -9.45 -34.68
N GLN A 134 -12.43 -10.24 -34.52
CA GLN A 134 -12.57 -11.17 -33.40
C GLN A 134 -11.44 -12.21 -33.38
N CYS A 135 -11.07 -12.76 -34.53
CA CYS A 135 -9.97 -13.72 -34.64
C CYS A 135 -8.61 -13.10 -34.25
N LEU A 136 -8.36 -11.83 -34.63
CA LEU A 136 -7.17 -11.08 -34.24
C LEU A 136 -7.14 -10.77 -32.73
N LEU A 137 -8.28 -10.38 -32.14
CA LEU A 137 -8.40 -10.16 -30.70
C LEU A 137 -8.12 -11.45 -29.90
N GLN A 138 -8.67 -12.59 -30.34
CA GLN A 138 -8.40 -13.90 -29.74
C GLN A 138 -6.93 -14.33 -29.84
N SER A 139 -6.22 -13.82 -30.86
CA SER A 139 -4.80 -14.09 -31.09
C SER A 139 -3.90 -13.01 -30.46
N ASN A 140 -4.45 -12.09 -29.65
CA ASN A 140 -3.75 -10.95 -29.05
C ASN A 140 -3.03 -10.02 -30.05
N ARG A 141 -3.51 -9.95 -31.30
CA ARG A 141 -2.97 -9.08 -32.37
C ARG A 141 -3.72 -7.75 -32.42
N LEU A 142 -3.62 -6.97 -31.34
CA LEU A 142 -4.47 -5.79 -31.09
C LEU A 142 -4.34 -4.68 -32.16
N ALA A 143 -3.14 -4.41 -32.65
CA ALA A 143 -2.91 -3.37 -33.68
C ALA A 143 -3.64 -3.72 -34.99
N GLU A 144 -3.49 -4.96 -35.45
CA GLU A 144 -4.16 -5.41 -36.68
C GLU A 144 -5.67 -5.53 -36.51
N ALA A 145 -6.15 -5.88 -35.31
CA ALA A 145 -7.57 -5.88 -34.99
C ALA A 145 -8.14 -4.46 -35.13
N LEU A 146 -7.44 -3.45 -34.62
CA LEU A 146 -7.83 -2.05 -34.75
C LEU A 146 -7.86 -1.61 -36.21
N ASP A 147 -6.82 -1.88 -36.98
CA ASP A 147 -6.76 -1.51 -38.40
C ASP A 147 -7.89 -2.17 -39.20
N THR A 148 -8.14 -3.45 -38.92
CA THR A 148 -9.22 -4.22 -39.56
C THR A 148 -10.59 -3.61 -39.27
N ILE A 149 -10.90 -3.32 -38.00
CA ILE A 149 -12.24 -2.85 -37.64
C ILE A 149 -12.44 -1.37 -37.98
N ALA A 150 -11.37 -0.56 -37.97
CA ALA A 150 -11.42 0.82 -38.46
C ALA A 150 -11.70 0.86 -39.98
N ALA A 151 -11.07 -0.02 -40.77
CA ALA A 151 -11.37 -0.18 -42.19
C ALA A 151 -12.83 -0.63 -42.40
N GLY A 152 -13.32 -1.58 -41.59
CA GLY A 152 -14.72 -2.00 -41.61
C GLY A 152 -15.70 -0.87 -41.28
N ALA A 153 -15.37 -0.03 -40.29
CA ALA A 153 -16.19 1.12 -39.90
C ALA A 153 -16.29 2.19 -41.00
N ALA A 154 -15.23 2.34 -41.80
CA ALA A 154 -15.21 3.23 -42.97
C ALA A 154 -16.00 2.64 -44.16
N ALA A 155 -15.88 1.33 -44.40
CA ALA A 155 -16.55 0.66 -45.51
C ALA A 155 -18.05 0.41 -45.27
N CYS A 156 -18.44 0.19 -44.01
CA CYS A 156 -19.81 -0.17 -43.60
C CYS A 156 -20.32 0.81 -42.52
N PRO A 157 -20.48 2.12 -42.82
CA PRO A 157 -20.71 3.15 -41.82
C PRO A 157 -22.06 3.06 -41.11
N THR A 158 -23.01 2.31 -41.66
CA THR A 158 -24.37 2.12 -41.11
C THR A 158 -24.56 0.83 -40.33
N ASN A 159 -23.50 0.02 -40.15
CA ASN A 159 -23.60 -1.21 -39.35
C ASN A 159 -23.25 -0.91 -37.87
N PRO A 160 -24.19 -1.05 -36.92
CA PRO A 160 -23.94 -0.73 -35.51
C PRO A 160 -22.96 -1.71 -34.84
N SER A 161 -22.95 -2.98 -35.23
CA SER A 161 -22.06 -4.01 -34.66
C SER A 161 -20.59 -3.74 -34.96
N ILE A 162 -20.27 -3.18 -36.14
CA ILE A 162 -18.91 -2.77 -36.50
C ILE A 162 -18.44 -1.64 -35.60
N HIS A 163 -19.26 -0.61 -35.39
CA HIS A 163 -18.92 0.52 -34.51
C HIS A 163 -18.82 0.09 -33.03
N TYR A 164 -19.68 -0.84 -32.59
CA TYR A 164 -19.58 -1.45 -31.27
C TYR A 164 -18.26 -2.19 -31.07
N LEU A 165 -17.88 -3.07 -32.02
CA LEU A 165 -16.62 -3.79 -31.95
C LEU A 165 -15.41 -2.85 -32.07
N HIS A 166 -15.50 -1.81 -32.89
CA HIS A 166 -14.48 -0.76 -32.99
C HIS A 166 -14.28 -0.04 -31.64
N GLY A 167 -15.36 0.35 -30.97
CA GLY A 167 -15.32 0.93 -29.64
C GLY A 167 -14.68 0.00 -28.61
N ASN A 168 -15.03 -1.29 -28.63
CA ASN A 168 -14.43 -2.29 -27.74
C ASN A 168 -12.92 -2.46 -27.98
N THR A 169 -12.49 -2.52 -29.24
CA THR A 169 -11.06 -2.63 -29.60
C THR A 169 -10.28 -1.37 -29.22
N LEU A 170 -10.87 -0.18 -29.37
CA LEU A 170 -10.27 1.08 -28.92
C LEU A 170 -10.16 1.16 -27.40
N ALA A 171 -11.17 0.67 -26.68
CA ALA A 171 -11.17 0.63 -25.23
C ALA A 171 -10.10 -0.33 -24.69
N SER A 172 -9.91 -1.51 -25.30
CA SER A 172 -8.92 -2.49 -24.85
C SER A 172 -7.46 -2.02 -25.01
N ILE A 173 -7.21 -1.09 -25.94
CA ILE A 173 -5.90 -0.44 -26.13
C ILE A 173 -5.78 0.91 -25.41
N GLY A 174 -6.77 1.30 -24.60
CA GLY A 174 -6.76 2.52 -23.79
C GLY A 174 -7.10 3.82 -24.53
N LYS A 175 -7.55 3.77 -25.79
CA LYS A 175 -7.97 4.95 -26.56
C LYS A 175 -9.43 5.35 -26.25
N LEU A 176 -9.66 5.82 -25.02
CA LEU A 176 -11.01 6.05 -24.48
C LEU A 176 -11.84 7.08 -25.27
N ASP A 177 -11.27 8.22 -25.70
CA ASP A 177 -12.02 9.24 -26.46
C ASP A 177 -12.54 8.71 -27.81
N GLN A 178 -11.70 7.93 -28.49
CA GLN A 178 -12.08 7.29 -29.75
C GLN A 178 -13.10 6.19 -29.51
N ALA A 179 -12.95 5.41 -28.43
CA ALA A 179 -13.91 4.37 -28.05
C ALA A 179 -15.31 4.95 -27.82
N ILE A 180 -15.39 6.06 -27.07
CA ILE A 180 -16.64 6.81 -26.84
C ILE A 180 -17.26 7.24 -28.16
N SER A 181 -16.47 7.87 -29.04
CA SER A 181 -16.96 8.30 -30.37
C SER A 181 -17.52 7.14 -31.20
N ALA A 182 -16.87 5.97 -31.14
CA ALA A 182 -17.34 4.78 -31.84
C ALA A 182 -18.63 4.21 -31.22
N PHE A 183 -18.75 4.17 -29.89
CA PHE A 183 -19.98 3.74 -29.23
C PHE A 183 -21.14 4.73 -29.47
N GLU A 184 -20.88 6.03 -29.44
CA GLU A 184 -21.87 7.07 -29.80
C GLU A 184 -22.37 6.88 -31.24
N LYS A 185 -21.46 6.56 -32.17
CA LYS A 185 -21.84 6.24 -33.54
C LYS A 185 -22.73 4.99 -33.60
N CYS A 186 -22.37 3.93 -32.86
CA CYS A 186 -23.19 2.72 -32.73
C CYS A 186 -24.62 3.04 -32.27
N ILE A 187 -24.78 3.78 -31.16
CA ILE A 187 -26.10 4.10 -30.61
C ILE A 187 -26.87 5.14 -31.45
N SER A 188 -26.19 5.96 -32.26
CA SER A 188 -26.84 6.86 -33.22
C SER A 188 -27.53 6.09 -34.35
N ILE A 189 -26.98 4.92 -34.71
CA ILE A 189 -27.52 4.03 -35.73
C ILE A 189 -28.60 3.12 -35.12
N GLN A 190 -28.33 2.56 -33.94
CA GLN A 190 -29.24 1.70 -33.19
C GLN A 190 -29.37 2.17 -31.73
N PRO A 191 -30.34 3.04 -31.42
CA PRO A 191 -30.51 3.59 -30.07
C PRO A 191 -30.80 2.55 -28.99
N ASN A 192 -31.42 1.42 -29.36
CA ASN A 192 -31.75 0.31 -28.46
C ASN A 192 -30.65 -0.76 -28.49
N PHE A 193 -29.42 -0.38 -28.17
CA PHE A 193 -28.26 -1.29 -28.08
C PHE A 193 -27.70 -1.27 -26.64
N PRO A 194 -28.21 -2.14 -25.74
CA PRO A 194 -27.88 -2.10 -24.32
C PRO A 194 -26.39 -2.34 -24.01
N GLU A 195 -25.72 -3.23 -24.73
CA GLU A 195 -24.29 -3.53 -24.51
C GLU A 195 -23.41 -2.34 -24.92
N ALA A 196 -23.74 -1.65 -26.02
CA ALA A 196 -23.05 -0.44 -26.45
C ALA A 196 -23.25 0.71 -25.45
N LEU A 197 -24.47 0.89 -24.91
CA LEU A 197 -24.77 1.86 -23.87
C LEU A 197 -23.98 1.58 -22.58
N ALA A 198 -23.90 0.30 -22.16
CA ALA A 198 -23.15 -0.09 -20.97
C ALA A 198 -21.62 0.10 -21.14
N ASN A 199 -21.07 -0.20 -22.31
CA ASN A 199 -19.65 0.00 -22.59
C ASN A 199 -19.30 1.49 -22.75
N LEU A 200 -20.20 2.28 -23.35
CA LEU A 200 -20.09 3.74 -23.38
C LEU A 200 -20.07 4.33 -21.96
N ALA A 201 -21.01 3.91 -21.11
CA ALA A 201 -21.04 4.30 -19.71
C ALA A 201 -19.73 3.96 -18.98
N THR A 202 -19.19 2.77 -19.25
CA THR A 202 -17.91 2.30 -18.70
C THR A 202 -16.74 3.16 -19.16
N ALA A 203 -16.69 3.53 -20.45
CA ALA A 203 -15.66 4.41 -20.99
C ALA A 203 -15.71 5.81 -20.36
N HIS A 204 -16.91 6.40 -20.20
CA HIS A 204 -17.08 7.66 -19.48
C HIS A 204 -16.62 7.56 -18.01
N ARG A 205 -16.89 6.43 -17.32
CA ARG A 205 -16.41 6.20 -15.95
C ARG A 205 -14.89 6.22 -15.85
N PHE A 206 -14.19 5.64 -16.82
CA PHE A 206 -12.73 5.63 -16.85
C PHE A 206 -12.13 7.01 -17.17
N GLN A 207 -12.85 7.86 -17.90
CA GLN A 207 -12.47 9.26 -18.13
C GLN A 207 -12.79 10.20 -16.95
N GLY A 208 -13.54 9.73 -15.95
CA GLY A 208 -14.01 10.58 -14.84
C GLY A 208 -15.31 11.34 -15.13
N ASN A 209 -15.94 11.10 -16.27
CA ASN A 209 -17.23 11.68 -16.66
C ASN A 209 -18.39 10.94 -15.98
N PHE A 210 -18.46 11.03 -14.64
CA PHE A 210 -19.35 10.20 -13.83
C PHE A 210 -20.84 10.45 -14.05
N GLU A 211 -21.24 11.67 -14.35
CA GLU A 211 -22.65 12.02 -14.63
C GLU A 211 -23.13 11.35 -15.93
N ALA A 212 -22.37 11.51 -17.02
CA ALA A 212 -22.65 10.87 -18.30
C ALA A 212 -22.65 9.33 -18.15
N SER A 213 -21.68 8.78 -17.41
CA SER A 213 -21.62 7.35 -17.11
C SER A 213 -22.92 6.83 -16.47
N LEU A 214 -23.41 7.53 -15.44
CA LEU A 214 -24.65 7.15 -14.76
C LEU A 214 -25.87 7.21 -15.70
N GLU A 215 -25.96 8.26 -16.53
CA GLU A 215 -27.06 8.41 -17.50
C GLU A 215 -27.11 7.25 -18.50
N TYR A 216 -25.97 6.85 -19.05
CA TYR A 216 -25.91 5.74 -20.01
C TYR A 216 -26.17 4.38 -19.37
N TYR A 217 -25.70 4.13 -18.14
CA TYR A 217 -26.10 2.92 -17.41
C TYR A 217 -27.61 2.86 -17.15
N GLN A 218 -28.23 4.00 -16.79
CA GLN A 218 -29.69 4.07 -16.63
C GLN A 218 -30.44 3.81 -17.94
N LYS A 219 -29.93 4.29 -19.08
CA LYS A 219 -30.47 3.94 -20.42
C LYS A 219 -30.38 2.44 -20.68
N ALA A 220 -29.23 1.81 -20.40
CA ALA A 220 -29.04 0.37 -20.56
C ALA A 220 -30.01 -0.44 -19.66
N ILE A 221 -30.20 -0.02 -18.41
CA ILE A 221 -31.14 -0.68 -17.47
C ILE A 221 -32.59 -0.59 -17.94
N ARG A 222 -33.01 0.53 -18.56
CA ARG A 222 -34.36 0.64 -19.13
C ARG A 222 -34.61 -0.42 -20.22
N LEU A 223 -33.57 -0.81 -20.96
CA LEU A 223 -33.65 -1.85 -21.99
C LEU A 223 -33.51 -3.26 -21.41
N GLN A 224 -32.72 -3.43 -20.35
CA GLN A 224 -32.47 -4.72 -19.69
C GLN A 224 -32.62 -4.62 -18.16
N PRO A 225 -33.85 -4.48 -17.63
CA PRO A 225 -34.09 -4.22 -16.20
C PRO A 225 -33.75 -5.40 -15.29
N THR A 226 -33.62 -6.60 -15.86
CA THR A 226 -33.26 -7.85 -15.17
C THR A 226 -31.78 -8.24 -15.33
N ASN A 227 -30.94 -7.36 -15.90
CA ASN A 227 -29.50 -7.60 -16.00
C ASN A 227 -28.81 -7.12 -14.71
N SER A 228 -28.51 -8.06 -13.80
CA SER A 228 -27.90 -7.77 -12.49
C SER A 228 -26.54 -7.05 -12.61
N ASN A 229 -25.76 -7.31 -13.65
CA ASN A 229 -24.44 -6.70 -13.85
C ASN A 229 -24.47 -5.19 -14.13
N LEU A 230 -25.57 -4.68 -14.69
CA LEU A 230 -25.75 -3.23 -14.87
C LEU A 230 -25.89 -2.51 -13.53
N TYR A 231 -26.60 -3.12 -12.58
CA TYR A 231 -26.73 -2.59 -11.22
C TYR A 231 -25.41 -2.68 -10.44
N VAL A 232 -24.63 -3.74 -10.62
CA VAL A 232 -23.25 -3.82 -10.09
C VAL A 232 -22.40 -2.67 -10.63
N SER A 233 -22.46 -2.40 -11.94
CA SER A 233 -21.68 -1.34 -12.57
C SER A 233 -22.04 0.06 -12.05
N ILE A 234 -23.33 0.30 -11.78
CA ILE A 234 -23.79 1.53 -11.09
C ILE A 234 -23.29 1.56 -9.64
N GLY A 235 -23.39 0.46 -8.91
CA GLY A 235 -22.86 0.33 -7.55
C GLY A 235 -21.38 0.74 -7.48
N ASP A 236 -20.55 0.19 -8.37
CA ASP A 236 -19.12 0.50 -8.44
C ASP A 236 -18.86 1.99 -8.74
N LEU A 237 -19.64 2.59 -9.64
CA LEU A 237 -19.58 4.02 -9.95
C LEU A 237 -19.95 4.87 -8.73
N LEU A 238 -20.98 4.47 -7.97
CA LEU A 238 -21.44 5.17 -6.77
C LEU A 238 -20.43 5.05 -5.63
N VAL A 239 -19.81 3.88 -5.44
CA VAL A 239 -18.67 3.72 -4.51
C VAL A 239 -17.54 4.66 -4.87
N LYS A 240 -17.18 4.76 -6.16
CA LYS A 240 -16.10 5.63 -6.64
C LYS A 240 -16.39 7.12 -6.44
N THR A 241 -17.67 7.50 -6.45
CA THR A 241 -18.13 8.88 -6.19
C THR A 241 -18.49 9.15 -4.73
N GLY A 242 -18.24 8.20 -3.82
CA GLY A 242 -18.46 8.33 -2.37
C GLY A 242 -19.93 8.21 -1.93
N LYS A 243 -20.84 7.85 -2.84
CA LYS A 243 -22.28 7.70 -2.57
C LYS A 243 -22.58 6.28 -2.06
N LEU A 244 -22.20 5.99 -0.82
CA LEU A 244 -22.21 4.63 -0.26
C LEU A 244 -23.61 4.02 -0.12
N GLU A 245 -24.60 4.77 0.38
CA GLU A 245 -25.98 4.25 0.53
C GLU A 245 -26.64 3.96 -0.84
N PRO A 246 -26.62 4.87 -1.83
CA PRO A 246 -27.09 4.54 -3.18
C PRO A 246 -26.33 3.36 -3.84
N ALA A 247 -25.03 3.20 -3.55
CA ALA A 247 -24.27 2.05 -4.04
C ALA A 247 -24.80 0.75 -3.43
N ARG A 248 -25.09 0.75 -2.13
CA ARG A 248 -25.67 -0.39 -1.43
C ARG A 248 -27.01 -0.81 -2.04
N GLU A 249 -27.91 0.14 -2.26
CA GLU A 249 -29.22 -0.11 -2.89
C GLU A 249 -29.06 -0.76 -4.28
N SER A 250 -28.07 -0.30 -5.05
CA SER A 250 -27.77 -0.85 -6.37
C SER A 250 -27.27 -2.30 -6.30
N TYR A 251 -26.35 -2.62 -5.38
CA TYR A 251 -25.90 -4.00 -5.18
C TYR A 251 -27.01 -4.90 -4.63
N GLU A 252 -27.83 -4.43 -3.68
CA GLU A 252 -28.98 -5.18 -3.17
C GLU A 252 -29.99 -5.45 -4.28
N LYS A 253 -30.20 -4.50 -5.19
CA LYS A 253 -31.02 -4.71 -6.39
C LYS A 253 -30.42 -5.78 -7.30
N ALA A 254 -29.11 -5.78 -7.54
CA ALA A 254 -28.43 -6.82 -8.30
C ALA A 254 -28.63 -8.21 -7.67
N ILE A 255 -28.49 -8.32 -6.34
CA ILE A 255 -28.70 -9.56 -5.56
C ILE A 255 -30.17 -10.00 -5.60
N SER A 256 -31.12 -9.07 -5.61
CA SER A 256 -32.56 -9.40 -5.72
C SER A 256 -32.93 -10.01 -7.07
N ILE A 257 -32.18 -9.66 -8.13
CA ILE A 257 -32.34 -10.20 -9.48
C ILE A 257 -31.60 -11.53 -9.62
N ASP A 258 -30.38 -11.58 -9.11
CA ASP A 258 -29.52 -12.77 -9.11
C ASP A 258 -28.82 -12.88 -7.75
N SER A 259 -29.34 -13.76 -6.89
CA SER A 259 -28.82 -13.97 -5.54
C SER A 259 -27.41 -14.57 -5.52
N ARG A 260 -26.92 -15.06 -6.66
CA ARG A 260 -25.60 -15.64 -6.88
C ARG A 260 -24.67 -14.67 -7.61
N ASN A 261 -25.03 -13.40 -7.80
CA ASN A 261 -24.12 -12.43 -8.41
C ASN A 261 -22.92 -12.14 -7.48
N SER A 262 -21.79 -12.79 -7.76
CA SER A 262 -20.56 -12.72 -6.95
C SER A 262 -19.99 -11.29 -6.84
N SER A 263 -20.08 -10.51 -7.92
CA SER A 263 -19.61 -9.12 -7.93
C SER A 263 -20.45 -8.22 -7.02
N ALA A 264 -21.78 -8.39 -7.03
CA ALA A 264 -22.68 -7.65 -6.13
C ALA A 264 -22.44 -8.00 -4.66
N LEU A 265 -22.28 -9.30 -4.35
CA LEU A 265 -21.95 -9.77 -3.01
C LEU A 265 -20.60 -9.21 -2.52
N THR A 266 -19.59 -9.17 -3.41
CA THR A 266 -18.28 -8.55 -3.14
C THR A 266 -18.42 -7.04 -2.89
N GLY A 267 -19.28 -6.35 -3.66
CA GLY A 267 -19.58 -4.93 -3.47
C GLY A 267 -20.21 -4.62 -2.10
N ILE A 268 -21.18 -5.42 -1.66
CA ILE A 268 -21.75 -5.30 -0.30
C ILE A 268 -20.69 -5.55 0.78
N ALA A 269 -19.86 -6.59 0.60
CA ALA A 269 -18.79 -6.88 1.55
C ALA A 269 -17.81 -5.70 1.69
N LEU A 270 -17.43 -5.06 0.57
CA LEU A 270 -16.60 -3.86 0.56
C LEU A 270 -17.27 -2.69 1.30
N LEU A 271 -18.57 -2.47 1.14
CA LEU A 271 -19.30 -1.43 1.86
C LEU A 271 -19.33 -1.69 3.36
N LEU A 272 -19.58 -2.94 3.78
CA LEU A 272 -19.56 -3.36 5.18
C LEU A 272 -18.15 -3.22 5.79
N HIS A 273 -17.11 -3.53 5.02
CA HIS A 273 -15.73 -3.28 5.42
C HIS A 273 -15.50 -1.79 5.70
N LYS A 274 -15.88 -0.92 4.76
CA LYS A 274 -15.74 0.55 4.92
C LYS A 274 -16.53 1.11 6.09
N SER A 275 -17.65 0.49 6.46
CA SER A 275 -18.44 0.88 7.65
C SER A 275 -17.95 0.24 8.95
N GLY A 276 -16.84 -0.52 8.93
CA GLY A 276 -16.28 -1.20 10.10
C GLY A 276 -17.01 -2.48 10.53
N ASN A 277 -18.06 -2.91 9.80
CA ASN A 277 -18.75 -4.17 10.08
C ASN A 277 -18.02 -5.36 9.43
N LEU A 278 -16.81 -5.60 9.91
CA LEU A 278 -15.88 -6.57 9.34
C LEU A 278 -16.41 -8.00 9.39
N SER A 279 -17.11 -8.39 10.47
CA SER A 279 -17.66 -9.75 10.61
C SER A 279 -18.72 -10.04 9.55
N SER A 280 -19.68 -9.13 9.32
CA SER A 280 -20.67 -9.32 8.25
C SER A 280 -20.02 -9.24 6.86
N ALA A 281 -18.96 -8.45 6.68
CA ALA A 281 -18.23 -8.41 5.42
C ALA A 281 -17.63 -9.79 5.05
N ILE A 282 -17.10 -10.54 6.03
CA ILE A 282 -16.61 -11.91 5.84
C ILE A 282 -17.72 -12.82 5.28
N ASP A 283 -18.92 -12.81 5.86
CA ASP A 283 -20.03 -13.66 5.41
C ASP A 283 -20.40 -13.41 3.93
N TYR A 284 -20.35 -12.15 3.48
CA TYR A 284 -20.63 -11.80 2.09
C TYR A 284 -19.48 -12.17 1.14
N HIS A 285 -18.22 -12.02 1.58
CA HIS A 285 -17.07 -12.50 0.82
C HIS A 285 -17.12 -14.03 0.63
N GLU A 286 -17.44 -14.79 1.68
CA GLU A 286 -17.57 -16.25 1.60
C GLU A 286 -18.68 -16.67 0.62
N LYS A 287 -19.84 -16.00 0.64
CA LYS A 287 -20.91 -16.23 -0.35
C LYS A 287 -20.47 -15.91 -1.78
N ALA A 288 -19.74 -14.81 -1.96
CA ALA A 288 -19.22 -14.41 -3.26
C ALA A 288 -18.23 -15.45 -3.83
N LEU A 289 -17.31 -15.93 -2.99
CA LEU A 289 -16.29 -16.91 -3.35
C LEU A 289 -16.85 -18.34 -3.48
N ALA A 290 -17.91 -18.68 -2.76
CA ALA A 290 -18.64 -19.94 -2.96
C ALA A 290 -19.29 -20.02 -4.34
N THR A 291 -19.58 -18.86 -4.95
CA THR A 291 -20.17 -18.80 -6.30
C THR A 291 -19.13 -18.64 -7.40
N ASN A 292 -18.10 -17.82 -7.16
CA ASN A 292 -16.98 -17.64 -8.09
C ASN A 292 -15.65 -17.68 -7.33
N PRO A 293 -15.06 -18.89 -7.16
CA PRO A 293 -13.81 -19.04 -6.42
C PRO A 293 -12.60 -18.46 -7.16
N ASP A 294 -12.71 -18.26 -8.48
CA ASP A 294 -11.63 -17.82 -9.37
C ASP A 294 -11.65 -16.31 -9.64
N SER A 295 -12.26 -15.52 -8.74
CA SER A 295 -12.18 -14.06 -8.76
C SER A 295 -10.97 -13.57 -7.98
N ALA A 296 -9.92 -13.10 -8.68
CA ALA A 296 -8.75 -12.50 -8.03
C ALA A 296 -9.12 -11.29 -7.17
N THR A 297 -10.01 -10.42 -7.67
CA THR A 297 -10.49 -9.23 -6.95
C THR A 297 -11.23 -9.61 -5.67
N SER A 298 -12.14 -10.58 -5.72
CA SER A 298 -12.91 -11.00 -4.53
C SER A 298 -12.00 -11.65 -3.49
N ASN A 299 -11.04 -12.47 -3.91
CA ASN A 299 -10.04 -13.05 -2.99
C ASN A 299 -9.16 -11.97 -2.34
N SER A 300 -8.74 -10.95 -3.09
CA SER A 300 -7.93 -9.85 -2.55
C SER A 300 -8.72 -9.00 -1.55
N LEU A 301 -9.96 -8.60 -1.88
CA LEU A 301 -10.82 -7.86 -0.96
C LEU A 301 -11.17 -8.67 0.30
N TYR A 302 -11.34 -9.99 0.16
CA TYR A 302 -11.53 -10.88 1.31
C TYR A 302 -10.30 -10.88 2.21
N GLY A 303 -9.09 -10.96 1.62
CA GLY A 303 -7.83 -10.83 2.34
C GLY A 303 -7.70 -9.53 3.11
N ILE A 304 -8.12 -8.39 2.53
CA ILE A 304 -8.11 -7.08 3.19
C ILE A 304 -9.00 -7.09 4.44
N THR A 305 -10.21 -7.65 4.35
CA THR A 305 -11.14 -7.77 5.49
C THR A 305 -10.60 -8.71 6.57
N LEU A 306 -10.00 -9.84 6.18
CA LEU A 306 -9.37 -10.78 7.11
C LEU A 306 -8.19 -10.15 7.85
N GLN A 307 -7.37 -9.37 7.15
CA GLN A 307 -6.24 -8.65 7.73
C GLN A 307 -6.70 -7.59 8.73
N ALA A 308 -7.77 -6.84 8.42
CA ALA A 308 -8.37 -5.87 9.34
C ALA A 308 -8.92 -6.53 10.63
N LEU A 309 -9.36 -7.80 10.56
CA LEU A 309 -9.74 -8.62 11.71
C LEU A 309 -8.56 -9.27 12.45
N GLY A 310 -7.32 -9.05 11.99
CA GLY A 310 -6.12 -9.69 12.56
C GLY A 310 -5.96 -11.16 12.18
N ARG A 311 -6.76 -11.71 11.26
CA ARG A 311 -6.67 -13.10 10.78
C ARG A 311 -5.61 -13.23 9.69
N LEU A 312 -4.35 -12.99 10.05
CA LEU A 312 -3.24 -12.84 9.11
C LEU A 312 -2.98 -14.09 8.27
N ASP A 313 -3.10 -15.30 8.85
CA ASP A 313 -2.92 -16.55 8.10
C ASP A 313 -3.95 -16.73 6.99
N ASN A 314 -5.22 -16.41 7.27
CA ASN A 314 -6.27 -16.48 6.26
C ASN A 314 -6.10 -15.38 5.21
N ALA A 315 -5.65 -14.18 5.60
CA ALA A 315 -5.36 -13.10 4.67
C ALA A 315 -4.25 -13.50 3.68
N VAL A 316 -3.16 -14.09 4.16
CA VAL A 316 -2.07 -14.62 3.32
C VAL A 316 -2.59 -15.65 2.31
N GLN A 317 -3.45 -16.57 2.74
CA GLN A 317 -4.05 -17.56 1.84
C GLN A 317 -4.93 -16.91 0.76
N ALA A 318 -5.78 -15.96 1.16
CA ALA A 318 -6.67 -15.25 0.25
C ALA A 318 -5.88 -14.45 -0.81
N TYR A 319 -4.86 -13.69 -0.39
CA TYR A 319 -4.00 -12.97 -1.34
C TYR A 319 -3.20 -13.92 -2.25
N SER A 320 -2.68 -15.02 -1.70
CA SER A 320 -1.97 -16.04 -2.49
C SER A 320 -2.89 -16.66 -3.55
N ARG A 321 -4.17 -16.88 -3.22
CA ARG A 321 -5.17 -17.33 -4.20
C ARG A 321 -5.40 -16.27 -5.28
N ALA A 322 -5.55 -15.00 -4.89
CA ALA A 322 -5.69 -13.90 -5.84
C ALA A 322 -4.51 -13.82 -6.83
N ILE A 323 -3.27 -13.96 -6.33
CA ILE A 323 -2.04 -13.97 -7.15
C ILE A 323 -1.96 -15.23 -8.03
N SER A 324 -2.40 -16.39 -7.54
CA SER A 324 -2.41 -17.62 -8.35
C SER A 324 -3.37 -17.53 -9.55
N ILE A 325 -4.44 -16.73 -9.41
CA ILE A 325 -5.42 -16.46 -10.48
C ILE A 325 -4.90 -15.38 -11.42
N ASN A 326 -4.35 -14.30 -10.87
CA ASN A 326 -3.74 -13.20 -11.63
C ASN A 326 -2.35 -12.87 -11.08
N PRO A 327 -1.28 -13.44 -11.67
CA PRO A 327 0.10 -13.18 -11.25
C PRO A 327 0.55 -11.73 -11.44
N GLU A 328 -0.10 -10.95 -12.31
CA GLU A 328 0.22 -9.54 -12.57
C GLU A 328 -0.63 -8.58 -11.69
N TYR A 329 -1.18 -9.07 -10.56
CA TYR A 329 -1.97 -8.24 -9.67
C TYR A 329 -1.11 -7.54 -8.61
N ALA A 330 -0.53 -6.39 -8.97
CA ALA A 330 0.37 -5.62 -8.11
C ALA A 330 -0.21 -5.30 -6.72
N GLU A 331 -1.48 -4.91 -6.64
CA GLU A 331 -2.16 -4.61 -5.36
C GLU A 331 -2.25 -5.85 -4.45
N ALA A 332 -2.53 -7.04 -4.99
CA ALA A 332 -2.55 -8.26 -4.21
C ALA A 332 -1.15 -8.64 -3.69
N HIS A 333 -0.10 -8.41 -4.47
CA HIS A 333 1.29 -8.56 -4.01
C HIS A 333 1.64 -7.61 -2.87
N ASN A 334 1.28 -6.33 -2.99
CA ASN A 334 1.47 -5.34 -1.93
C ASN A 334 0.69 -5.72 -0.64
N ASN A 335 -0.56 -6.13 -0.78
CA ASN A 335 -1.39 -6.49 0.37
C ASN A 335 -0.92 -7.78 1.04
N LEU A 336 -0.47 -8.78 0.27
CA LEU A 336 0.19 -9.97 0.79
C LEU A 336 1.44 -9.60 1.59
N ALA A 337 2.27 -8.69 1.08
CA ALA A 337 3.44 -8.22 1.80
C ALA A 337 3.06 -7.54 3.13
N GLY A 338 1.99 -6.76 3.16
CA GLY A 338 1.46 -6.18 4.41
C GLY A 338 1.04 -7.23 5.44
N ALA A 339 0.37 -8.31 5.00
CA ALA A 339 0.01 -9.42 5.90
C ALA A 339 1.23 -10.21 6.39
N LEU A 340 2.22 -10.45 5.53
CA LEU A 340 3.49 -11.10 5.89
C LEU A 340 4.32 -10.24 6.85
N HIS A 341 4.34 -8.93 6.65
CA HIS A 341 4.93 -7.96 7.57
C HIS A 341 4.27 -8.04 8.95
N GLY A 342 2.93 -8.11 9.01
CA GLY A 342 2.20 -8.33 10.27
C GLY A 342 2.54 -9.65 10.97
N LYS A 343 3.00 -10.66 10.22
CA LYS A 343 3.51 -11.94 10.72
C LYS A 343 5.02 -11.93 11.02
N ASN A 344 5.69 -10.78 10.86
CA ASN A 344 7.14 -10.64 10.99
C ASN A 344 7.96 -11.45 9.97
N ASP A 345 7.38 -11.85 8.83
CA ASP A 345 8.09 -12.44 7.69
C ASP A 345 8.51 -11.34 6.70
N LEU A 346 9.48 -10.53 7.13
CA LEU A 346 9.97 -9.38 6.37
C LEU A 346 10.65 -9.79 5.05
N ASN A 347 11.34 -10.93 5.04
CA ASN A 347 12.06 -11.42 3.86
C ASN A 347 11.10 -11.75 2.72
N THR A 348 10.00 -12.45 3.01
CA THR A 348 8.99 -12.77 1.98
C THR A 348 8.17 -11.53 1.61
N ALA A 349 7.89 -10.65 2.56
CA ALA A 349 7.22 -9.37 2.30
C ALA A 349 8.00 -8.52 1.28
N ILE A 350 9.32 -8.35 1.46
CA ILE A 350 10.19 -7.60 0.55
C ILE A 350 10.13 -8.17 -0.87
N LYS A 351 10.17 -9.50 -1.04
CA LYS A 351 10.07 -10.15 -2.35
C LYS A 351 8.76 -9.80 -3.06
N HIS A 352 7.63 -9.88 -2.36
CA HIS A 352 6.35 -9.53 -2.95
C HIS A 352 6.21 -8.03 -3.26
N LEU A 353 6.80 -7.15 -2.46
CA LEU A 353 6.86 -5.72 -2.78
C LEU A 353 7.69 -5.46 -4.04
N GLN A 354 8.82 -6.14 -4.20
CA GLN A 354 9.62 -6.08 -5.42
C GLN A 354 8.84 -6.61 -6.64
N MET A 355 8.02 -7.66 -6.49
CA MET A 355 7.13 -8.13 -7.56
C MET A 355 6.05 -7.09 -7.90
N ALA A 356 5.41 -6.49 -6.90
CA ALA A 356 4.42 -5.42 -7.10
C ALA A 356 5.03 -4.24 -7.88
N ILE A 357 6.26 -3.82 -7.53
CA ILE A 357 7.00 -2.75 -8.22
C ILE A 357 7.45 -3.18 -9.62
N ALA A 358 7.80 -4.46 -9.83
CA ALA A 358 8.15 -4.95 -11.16
C ALA A 358 6.94 -4.93 -12.12
N ILE A 359 5.74 -5.18 -11.59
CA ILE A 359 4.48 -5.11 -12.34
C ILE A 359 4.07 -3.65 -12.59
N ASP A 360 4.09 -2.81 -11.54
CA ASP A 360 3.82 -1.37 -11.64
C ASP A 360 4.95 -0.56 -10.98
N PRO A 361 5.93 -0.08 -11.76
CA PRO A 361 7.05 0.71 -11.25
C PRO A 361 6.65 2.03 -10.58
N LYS A 362 5.44 2.53 -10.83
CA LYS A 362 4.92 3.79 -10.25
C LYS A 362 3.97 3.53 -9.07
N TYR A 363 3.94 2.31 -8.52
CA TYR A 363 3.09 2.00 -7.39
C TYR A 363 3.69 2.56 -6.08
N ALA A 364 3.29 3.79 -5.72
CA ALA A 364 3.85 4.54 -4.61
C ALA A 364 3.72 3.81 -3.26
N GLU A 365 2.58 3.17 -3.00
CA GLU A 365 2.30 2.42 -1.77
C GLU A 365 3.25 1.23 -1.62
N ALA A 366 3.55 0.51 -2.71
CA ALA A 366 4.49 -0.61 -2.68
C ALA A 366 5.93 -0.14 -2.37
N HIS A 367 6.36 0.98 -2.96
CA HIS A 367 7.66 1.60 -2.62
C HIS A 367 7.70 2.07 -1.15
N SER A 368 6.63 2.66 -0.63
CA SER A 368 6.54 3.08 0.77
C SER A 368 6.61 1.88 1.71
N ASN A 369 5.87 0.81 1.43
CA ASN A 369 5.87 -0.41 2.23
C ASN A 369 7.23 -1.14 2.15
N LEU A 370 7.91 -1.09 1.01
CA LEU A 370 9.28 -1.58 0.86
C LEU A 370 10.25 -0.77 1.74
N GLY A 371 10.08 0.55 1.77
CA GLY A 371 10.84 1.44 2.65
C GLY A 371 10.71 1.05 4.12
N VAL A 372 9.49 0.78 4.60
CA VAL A 372 9.24 0.33 5.97
C VAL A 372 9.89 -1.04 6.23
N ALA A 373 9.67 -2.03 5.36
CA ALA A 373 10.22 -3.37 5.55
C ALA A 373 11.76 -3.40 5.54
N LEU A 374 12.40 -2.62 4.67
CA LEU A 374 13.86 -2.48 4.64
C LEU A 374 14.41 -1.82 5.90
N TYR A 375 13.72 -0.79 6.43
CA TYR A 375 14.11 -0.18 7.70
C TYR A 375 14.03 -1.17 8.86
N GLU A 376 12.97 -1.98 8.94
CA GLU A 376 12.84 -3.00 9.99
C GLU A 376 13.89 -4.12 9.84
N GLN A 377 14.34 -4.40 8.62
CA GLN A 377 15.47 -5.31 8.34
C GLN A 377 16.84 -4.68 8.67
N GLY A 378 16.90 -3.37 8.94
CA GLY A 378 18.13 -2.62 9.23
C GLY A 378 18.80 -1.99 8.01
N ASP A 379 18.23 -2.11 6.81
CA ASP A 379 18.70 -1.44 5.60
C ASP A 379 18.15 0.00 5.50
N VAL A 380 18.79 0.90 6.26
CA VAL A 380 18.44 2.32 6.31
C VAL A 380 18.61 3.00 4.94
N ASP A 381 19.64 2.65 4.17
CA ASP A 381 19.92 3.28 2.88
C ASP A 381 18.89 2.85 1.82
N GLY A 382 18.59 1.56 1.73
CA GLY A 382 17.55 1.02 0.86
C GLY A 382 16.16 1.54 1.22
N SER A 383 15.90 1.72 2.51
CA SER A 383 14.67 2.34 3.01
C SER A 383 14.49 3.78 2.51
N ILE A 384 15.52 4.62 2.69
CA ILE A 384 15.52 6.01 2.20
C ILE A 384 15.30 6.07 0.69
N ALA A 385 16.01 5.23 -0.07
CA ALA A 385 15.86 5.17 -1.53
C ALA A 385 14.43 4.80 -1.94
N SER A 386 13.82 3.83 -1.26
CA SER A 386 12.44 3.39 -1.53
C SER A 386 11.42 4.49 -1.22
N PHE A 387 11.58 5.22 -0.12
CA PHE A 387 10.68 6.35 0.16
C PHE A 387 10.83 7.48 -0.88
N TYR A 388 12.03 7.78 -1.37
CA TYR A 388 12.18 8.73 -2.47
C TYR A 388 11.48 8.24 -3.75
N GLN A 389 11.52 6.94 -4.06
CA GLN A 389 10.74 6.39 -5.19
C GLN A 389 9.23 6.51 -4.97
N ALA A 390 8.75 6.28 -3.74
CA ALA A 390 7.34 6.50 -3.39
C ALA A 390 6.92 7.97 -3.62
N LEU A 391 7.77 8.93 -3.23
CA LEU A 391 7.53 10.36 -3.42
C LEU A 391 7.68 10.81 -4.87
N GLN A 392 8.51 10.15 -5.66
CA GLN A 392 8.61 10.37 -7.10
C GLN A 392 7.34 9.89 -7.82
N ALA A 393 6.81 8.73 -7.42
CA ALA A 393 5.57 8.18 -7.95
C ALA A 393 4.33 8.98 -7.52
N ASN A 394 4.27 9.37 -6.24
CA ASN A 394 3.21 10.21 -5.68
C ASN A 394 3.81 11.31 -4.79
N PRO A 395 4.03 12.52 -5.33
CA PRO A 395 4.56 13.65 -4.56
C PRO A 395 3.70 14.05 -3.35
N ASN A 396 2.42 13.68 -3.32
CA ASN A 396 1.50 14.02 -2.22
C ASN A 396 1.37 12.91 -1.17
N HIS A 397 2.21 11.87 -1.21
CA HIS A 397 2.19 10.78 -0.22
C HIS A 397 2.77 11.25 1.13
N ILE A 398 1.95 11.91 1.96
CA ILE A 398 2.36 12.50 3.25
C ILE A 398 2.97 11.47 4.20
N ALA A 399 2.35 10.30 4.34
CA ALA A 399 2.83 9.25 5.24
C ALA A 399 4.23 8.74 4.86
N ALA A 400 4.49 8.45 3.58
CA ALA A 400 5.82 8.07 3.09
C ALA A 400 6.86 9.17 3.33
N HIS A 401 6.49 10.44 3.18
CA HIS A 401 7.40 11.56 3.45
C HIS A 401 7.74 11.68 4.95
N SER A 402 6.76 11.49 5.83
CA SER A 402 7.00 11.43 7.27
C SER A 402 7.90 10.24 7.65
N SER A 403 7.65 9.06 7.06
CA SER A 403 8.49 7.88 7.28
C SER A 403 9.91 8.06 6.77
N LEU A 404 10.09 8.75 5.63
CA LEU A 404 11.42 9.16 5.15
C LEU A 404 12.14 10.00 6.20
N LEU A 405 11.49 11.01 6.78
CA LEU A 405 12.08 11.85 7.82
C LEU A 405 12.38 11.06 9.09
N PHE A 406 11.51 10.14 9.48
CA PHE A 406 11.81 9.22 10.57
C PHE A 406 13.11 8.45 10.30
N VAL A 407 13.26 7.83 9.13
CA VAL A 407 14.43 7.02 8.78
C VAL A 407 15.70 7.86 8.54
N LEU A 408 15.58 9.06 7.96
CA LEU A 408 16.71 9.98 7.77
C LEU A 408 17.38 10.32 9.11
N SER A 409 16.62 10.35 10.21
CA SER A 409 17.16 10.58 11.55
C SER A 409 18.11 9.47 12.05
N PHE A 410 18.05 8.28 11.43
CA PHE A 410 18.95 7.14 11.69
C PHE A 410 20.14 7.11 10.72
N SER A 411 20.13 7.92 9.66
CA SER A 411 21.15 7.87 8.63
C SER A 411 22.48 8.46 9.11
N GLN A 412 23.57 7.74 8.89
CA GLN A 412 24.92 8.25 9.12
C GLN A 412 25.47 9.07 7.95
N LYS A 413 24.80 9.01 6.79
CA LYS A 413 25.26 9.68 5.56
C LYS A 413 24.67 11.07 5.41
N HIS A 414 23.58 11.37 6.13
CA HIS A 414 22.90 12.64 6.04
C HIS A 414 23.29 13.53 7.22
N SER A 415 23.63 14.78 6.92
CA SER A 415 23.88 15.79 7.94
C SER A 415 22.56 16.33 8.50
N PRO A 416 22.56 16.94 9.70
CA PRO A 416 21.39 17.63 10.25
C PRO A 416 20.80 18.71 9.31
N GLU A 417 21.63 19.36 8.51
CA GLU A 417 21.19 20.36 7.51
C GLU A 417 20.46 19.70 6.34
N GLN A 418 20.95 18.56 5.84
CA GLN A 418 20.28 17.79 4.80
C GLN A 418 18.93 17.26 5.29
N TYR A 419 18.89 16.79 6.54
CA TYR A 419 17.64 16.44 7.21
C TYR A 419 16.66 17.62 7.22
N LEU A 420 17.12 18.81 7.64
CA LEU A 420 16.27 19.98 7.75
C LEU A 420 15.72 20.46 6.41
N ILE A 421 16.48 20.33 5.32
CA ILE A 421 16.01 20.64 3.97
C ILE A 421 14.80 19.76 3.62
N GLU A 422 14.87 18.46 3.87
CA GLU A 422 13.76 17.55 3.60
C GLU A 422 12.59 17.79 4.57
N ALA A 423 12.87 18.08 5.84
CA ALA A 423 11.83 18.42 6.82
C ALA A 423 11.04 19.66 6.38
N LYS A 424 11.72 20.72 5.91
CA LYS A 424 11.05 21.92 5.38
C LYS A 424 10.19 21.62 4.15
N ARG A 425 10.63 20.73 3.25
CA ARG A 425 9.81 20.27 2.12
C ARG A 425 8.55 19.54 2.58
N PHE A 426 8.63 18.77 3.67
CA PHE A 426 7.45 18.18 4.29
C PHE A 426 6.52 19.25 4.84
N GLY A 427 7.05 20.21 5.59
CA GLY A 427 6.31 21.37 6.10
C GLY A 427 5.56 22.12 5.00
N GLU A 428 6.26 22.56 3.97
CA GLU A 428 5.67 23.24 2.81
C GLU A 428 4.54 22.44 2.16
N LYS A 429 4.68 21.11 2.10
CA LYS A 429 3.69 20.22 1.53
C LYS A 429 2.42 20.17 2.39
N VAL A 430 2.54 20.03 3.71
CA VAL A 430 1.38 19.99 4.60
C VAL A 430 0.71 21.36 4.72
N SER A 431 1.48 22.46 4.74
CA SER A 431 0.92 23.82 4.76
C SER A 431 0.10 24.13 3.50
N LYS A 432 0.47 23.59 2.34
CA LYS A 432 -0.32 23.74 1.09
C LYS A 432 -1.68 23.05 1.12
N LEU A 433 -1.91 22.09 2.04
CA LEU A 433 -3.21 21.43 2.19
C LEU A 433 -4.22 22.31 2.97
N VAL A 434 -3.73 23.35 3.65
CA VAL A 434 -4.54 24.22 4.52
C VAL A 434 -5.18 25.33 3.69
N LYS A 435 -6.50 25.45 3.77
CA LYS A 435 -7.24 26.53 3.08
C LYS A 435 -7.03 27.87 3.77
N GLN A 436 -7.28 27.90 5.08
CA GLN A 436 -7.09 29.07 5.95
C GLN A 436 -6.68 28.60 7.35
N PRO A 437 -5.71 29.26 8.01
CA PRO A 437 -5.36 28.97 9.39
C PRO A 437 -6.52 29.34 10.34
N LEU A 438 -6.74 28.53 11.36
CA LEU A 438 -7.85 28.71 12.32
C LEU A 438 -7.54 29.77 13.39
N SER A 439 -6.33 29.74 13.95
CA SER A 439 -5.87 30.72 14.93
C SER A 439 -4.91 31.73 14.32
N THR A 440 -5.09 33.00 14.72
CA THR A 440 -4.17 34.10 14.43
C THR A 440 -3.65 34.68 15.74
N GLN A 441 -2.56 35.45 15.70
CA GLN A 441 -1.95 36.04 16.89
C GLN A 441 -2.92 36.92 17.72
N SER A 442 -3.97 37.47 17.10
CA SER A 442 -5.04 38.24 17.75
C SER A 442 -6.03 37.42 18.58
N THR A 443 -5.97 36.09 18.58
CA THR A 443 -6.90 35.24 19.35
C THR A 443 -6.50 35.08 20.82
N LEU A 444 -5.25 35.38 21.18
CA LEU A 444 -4.73 35.22 22.54
C LEU A 444 -5.26 36.32 23.47
N LYS A 445 -5.79 35.93 24.63
CA LYS A 445 -6.29 36.86 25.66
C LYS A 445 -5.58 36.58 26.98
N ALA A 446 -5.33 37.59 27.80
CA ALA A 446 -4.77 37.36 29.14
C ALA A 446 -5.68 36.45 29.98
N LYS A 447 -5.11 35.38 30.54
CA LYS A 447 -5.79 34.43 31.42
C LYS A 447 -4.86 34.03 32.57
N ASN A 448 -5.47 33.61 33.68
CA ASN A 448 -4.73 33.05 34.83
C ASN A 448 -4.37 31.57 34.62
N THR A 449 -5.17 30.84 33.85
CA THR A 449 -4.97 29.42 33.54
C THR A 449 -4.80 29.25 32.03
N ILE A 450 -3.73 28.54 31.64
CA ILE A 450 -3.37 28.28 30.25
C ILE A 450 -3.90 26.90 29.86
N ARG A 451 -4.65 26.80 28.76
CA ARG A 451 -5.07 25.50 28.21
C ARG A 451 -3.99 24.90 27.33
N VAL A 452 -3.51 23.72 27.70
CA VAL A 452 -2.44 23.01 26.98
C VAL A 452 -3.01 21.72 26.40
N GLY A 453 -2.97 21.59 25.06
CA GLY A 453 -3.39 20.39 24.34
C GLY A 453 -2.22 19.48 24.02
N LEU A 454 -2.33 18.18 24.28
CA LEU A 454 -1.32 17.17 23.98
C LEU A 454 -1.81 16.28 22.83
N VAL A 455 -1.07 16.23 21.71
CA VAL A 455 -1.41 15.41 20.53
C VAL A 455 -0.42 14.27 20.39
N SER A 456 -0.88 13.02 20.47
CA SER A 456 -0.01 11.86 20.36
C SER A 456 -0.75 10.55 20.13
N GLY A 457 -0.11 9.61 19.43
CA GLY A 457 -0.60 8.23 19.29
C GLY A 457 -0.15 7.30 20.41
N ASP A 458 0.63 7.85 21.36
CA ASP A 458 1.44 7.09 22.30
C ASP A 458 1.14 7.42 23.77
N LEU A 459 -0.06 7.94 24.05
CA LEU A 459 -0.57 8.17 25.42
C LEU A 459 -1.00 6.85 26.09
N ARG A 460 -0.06 5.90 26.19
CA ARG A 460 -0.23 4.51 26.60
C ARG A 460 1.10 3.94 27.11
N VAL A 461 1.18 2.64 27.43
CA VAL A 461 2.42 1.93 27.76
C VAL A 461 3.39 1.98 26.57
N HIS A 462 4.16 3.07 26.53
CA HIS A 462 5.05 3.49 25.46
C HIS A 462 6.05 4.50 26.05
N PRO A 463 7.26 4.67 25.49
CA PRO A 463 8.21 5.72 25.89
C PRO A 463 7.59 7.08 26.19
N VAL A 464 6.73 7.63 25.31
CA VAL A 464 6.05 8.91 25.56
C VAL A 464 5.25 8.88 26.87
N GLY A 465 4.45 7.83 27.09
CA GLY A 465 3.73 7.63 28.36
C GLY A 465 4.66 7.57 29.57
N TYR A 466 5.77 6.82 29.49
CA TYR A 466 6.73 6.70 30.60
C TYR A 466 7.41 8.03 30.95
N PHE A 467 7.67 8.89 29.97
CA PHE A 467 8.24 10.21 30.21
C PHE A 467 7.20 11.28 30.55
N LEU A 468 5.91 10.98 30.45
CA LEU A 468 4.83 11.95 30.69
C LEU A 468 4.09 11.70 32.01
N GLU A 469 3.89 10.44 32.39
CA GLU A 469 2.98 10.01 33.45
C GLU A 469 3.22 10.71 34.79
N SER A 470 4.45 10.67 35.32
CA SER A 470 4.76 11.31 36.61
C SER A 470 4.70 12.83 36.56
N ILE A 471 5.03 13.45 35.41
CA ILE A 471 5.04 14.90 35.24
C ILE A 471 3.62 15.45 35.40
N ILE A 472 2.66 14.88 34.65
CA ILE A 472 1.30 15.41 34.62
C ILE A 472 0.58 15.30 35.97
N GLN A 473 0.99 14.39 36.84
CA GLN A 473 0.46 14.26 38.21
C GLN A 473 0.82 15.47 39.08
N HIS A 474 1.91 16.16 38.73
CA HIS A 474 2.46 17.29 39.49
C HIS A 474 2.23 18.64 38.81
N VAL A 475 1.60 18.66 37.62
CA VAL A 475 1.19 19.91 36.98
C VAL A 475 0.04 20.52 37.77
N ASN A 476 0.19 21.79 38.15
CA ASN A 476 -0.83 22.55 38.87
C ASN A 476 -1.99 22.92 37.93
N PRO A 477 -3.21 22.36 38.14
CA PRO A 477 -4.36 22.62 37.28
C PRO A 477 -4.87 24.06 37.32
N GLU A 478 -4.50 24.84 38.35
CA GLU A 478 -4.83 26.27 38.42
C GLU A 478 -3.99 27.12 37.46
N ILE A 479 -2.80 26.65 37.10
CA ILE A 479 -1.87 27.33 36.17
C ILE A 479 -2.03 26.74 34.76
N ILE A 480 -2.07 25.41 34.64
CA ILE A 480 -2.15 24.69 33.37
C ILE A 480 -3.31 23.70 33.39
N GLU A 481 -4.28 23.90 32.51
CA GLU A 481 -5.35 22.95 32.26
C GLU A 481 -4.99 22.04 31.07
N LEU A 482 -4.75 20.75 31.33
CA LEU A 482 -4.34 19.78 30.31
C LEU A 482 -5.54 19.20 29.54
N HIS A 483 -5.41 19.10 28.22
CA HIS A 483 -6.33 18.42 27.30
C HIS A 483 -5.54 17.44 26.44
N ALA A 484 -6.13 16.30 26.08
CA ALA A 484 -5.47 15.27 25.27
C ALA A 484 -6.26 14.94 24.01
N TYR A 485 -5.53 14.80 22.91
CA TYR A 485 -6.01 14.43 21.59
C TYR A 485 -5.25 13.18 21.09
N PRO A 486 -5.66 11.97 21.54
CA PRO A 486 -5.09 10.72 21.06
C PRO A 486 -5.27 10.56 19.56
N THR A 487 -4.24 10.08 18.87
CA THR A 487 -4.28 9.81 17.42
C THR A 487 -4.34 8.31 17.12
N ASN A 488 -4.52 7.50 18.16
CA ASN A 488 -4.65 6.05 18.16
C ASN A 488 -5.68 5.66 19.22
N ASP A 489 -6.53 4.67 18.94
CA ASP A 489 -7.62 4.24 19.83
C ASP A 489 -7.17 3.23 20.90
N GLN A 490 -5.93 2.77 20.84
CA GLN A 490 -5.38 1.82 21.81
C GLN A 490 -5.20 2.49 23.18
N GLU A 491 -5.96 2.03 24.16
CA GLU A 491 -5.87 2.49 25.55
C GLU A 491 -5.54 1.34 26.50
N ASP A 492 -4.68 1.61 27.48
CA ASP A 492 -4.26 0.63 28.47
C ASP A 492 -4.26 1.20 29.90
N ALA A 493 -3.63 0.46 30.84
CA ALA A 493 -3.55 0.88 32.23
C ALA A 493 -2.85 2.23 32.41
N LEU A 494 -1.86 2.57 31.57
CA LEU A 494 -1.19 3.87 31.63
C LEU A 494 -2.12 4.95 31.11
N SER A 495 -2.83 4.73 29.99
CA SER A 495 -3.82 5.69 29.48
C SER A 495 -4.87 6.06 30.53
N LYS A 496 -5.36 5.07 31.30
CA LYS A 496 -6.31 5.30 32.41
C LYS A 496 -5.74 6.20 33.51
N ARG A 497 -4.46 6.04 33.86
CA ARG A 497 -3.79 6.89 34.86
C ARG A 497 -3.56 8.29 34.32
N LEU A 498 -3.23 8.45 33.03
CA LEU A 498 -3.12 9.78 32.41
C LEU A 498 -4.46 10.53 32.45
N LYS A 499 -5.56 9.86 32.11
CA LYS A 499 -6.91 10.45 32.10
C LYS A 499 -7.33 11.05 33.45
N ALA A 500 -6.85 10.53 34.57
CA ALA A 500 -7.19 11.03 35.89
C ALA A 500 -6.69 12.47 36.15
N HIS A 501 -5.69 12.93 35.39
CA HIS A 501 -5.06 14.25 35.53
C HIS A 501 -5.30 15.17 34.33
N ILE A 502 -6.11 14.73 33.36
CA ILE A 502 -6.36 15.47 32.11
C ILE A 502 -7.84 15.87 32.06
N ARG A 503 -8.10 17.15 31.83
CA ARG A 503 -9.45 17.74 31.85
C ARG A 503 -10.36 17.17 30.77
N SER A 504 -9.82 16.96 29.56
CA SER A 504 -10.57 16.42 28.43
C SER A 504 -9.73 15.43 27.63
N TRP A 505 -10.36 14.34 27.19
CA TRP A 505 -9.73 13.30 26.39
C TRP A 505 -10.58 13.03 25.14
N LYS A 506 -10.10 13.49 23.98
CA LYS A 506 -10.86 13.49 22.72
C LYS A 506 -10.04 12.84 21.60
N PRO A 507 -10.22 11.53 21.34
CA PRO A 507 -9.54 10.86 20.24
C PRO A 507 -9.86 11.52 18.89
N ILE A 508 -8.84 11.71 18.06
CA ILE A 508 -8.93 12.30 16.72
C ILE A 508 -8.56 11.30 15.61
N THR A 509 -8.41 10.01 15.96
CA THR A 509 -8.02 8.90 15.07
C THR A 509 -8.82 8.88 13.76
N TRP A 510 -10.14 9.01 13.85
CA TRP A 510 -11.08 8.90 12.71
C TRP A 510 -11.49 10.24 12.10
N LEU A 511 -10.95 11.35 12.62
CA LEU A 511 -11.26 12.67 12.10
C LEU A 511 -10.30 13.02 10.96
N SER A 512 -10.82 13.72 9.95
CA SER A 512 -9.96 14.43 9.00
C SER A 512 -9.07 15.45 9.73
N ASP A 513 -7.94 15.83 9.15
CA ASP A 513 -7.05 16.83 9.77
C ASP A 513 -7.77 18.17 9.98
N GLU A 514 -8.64 18.58 9.06
CA GLU A 514 -9.47 19.78 9.21
C GLU A 514 -10.45 19.65 10.38
N SER A 515 -11.17 18.53 10.48
CA SER A 515 -12.14 18.30 11.57
C SER A 515 -11.45 18.21 12.93
N ALA A 516 -10.28 17.57 13.00
CA ALA A 516 -9.48 17.51 14.21
C ALA A 516 -8.97 18.90 14.61
N ALA A 517 -8.44 19.68 13.65
CA ALA A 517 -7.98 21.04 13.92
C ALA A 517 -9.12 21.95 14.40
N ARG A 518 -10.31 21.88 13.79
CA ARG A 518 -11.48 22.64 14.25
C ARG A 518 -11.90 22.26 15.67
N MET A 519 -11.95 20.96 15.98
CA MET A 519 -12.24 20.50 17.34
C MET A 519 -11.26 21.09 18.37
N ILE A 520 -9.96 21.03 18.08
CA ILE A 520 -8.92 21.58 18.97
C ILE A 520 -9.06 23.11 19.10
N HIS A 521 -9.36 23.80 18.01
CA HIS A 521 -9.59 25.24 18.02
C HIS A 521 -10.81 25.63 18.87
N ASP A 522 -11.93 24.92 18.71
CA ASP A 522 -13.18 25.16 19.44
C ASP A 522 -13.04 24.90 20.94
N ASP A 523 -12.11 24.02 21.33
CA ASP A 523 -11.73 23.81 22.74
C ASP A 523 -10.96 24.99 23.35
N GLY A 524 -10.52 25.94 22.52
CA GLY A 524 -9.82 27.14 22.95
C GLY A 524 -8.45 26.84 23.54
N ILE A 525 -7.75 25.85 22.99
CA ILE A 525 -6.38 25.50 23.38
C ILE A 525 -5.44 26.68 23.12
N ASP A 526 -4.71 27.08 24.16
CA ASP A 526 -3.78 28.20 24.11
C ASP A 526 -2.39 27.76 23.60
N ILE A 527 -1.92 26.58 24.04
CA ILE A 527 -0.68 25.95 23.58
C ILE A 527 -0.97 24.51 23.14
N LEU A 528 -0.69 24.17 21.88
CA LEU A 528 -0.80 22.79 21.38
C LEU A 528 0.60 22.17 21.27
N ILE A 529 0.78 20.98 21.84
CA ILE A 529 2.06 20.29 21.87
C ILE A 529 1.94 18.96 21.11
N ASP A 530 2.75 18.83 20.06
CA ASP A 530 3.03 17.57 19.37
C ASP A 530 3.97 16.72 20.22
N LEU A 531 3.57 15.50 20.58
CA LEU A 531 4.45 14.55 21.27
C LEU A 531 5.00 13.45 20.36
N ALA A 532 4.68 13.43 19.07
CA ALA A 532 5.00 12.33 18.16
C ALA A 532 6.08 12.68 17.13
N GLY A 533 6.09 13.92 16.62
CA GLY A 533 6.95 14.31 15.50
C GLY A 533 6.73 13.40 14.29
N HIS A 534 7.79 12.85 13.70
CA HIS A 534 7.68 11.93 12.56
C HIS A 534 7.51 10.46 12.94
N SER A 535 7.28 10.12 14.21
CA SER A 535 7.01 8.73 14.63
C SER A 535 5.66 8.22 14.13
N ALA A 536 5.39 6.93 14.32
CA ALA A 536 4.13 6.30 13.94
C ALA A 536 2.92 7.00 14.58
N HIS A 537 1.80 7.00 13.86
CA HIS A 537 0.53 7.63 14.29
C HIS A 537 0.61 9.15 14.55
N ASN A 538 1.63 9.86 14.08
CA ASN A 538 1.65 11.31 14.19
C ASN A 538 0.50 11.97 13.41
N ARG A 539 0.20 13.22 13.78
CA ARG A 539 -0.78 14.07 13.08
C ARG A 539 -0.21 15.46 12.84
N LEU A 540 1.04 15.55 12.40
CA LEU A 540 1.68 16.82 12.06
C LEU A 540 0.87 17.71 11.09
N PRO A 541 0.14 17.17 10.08
CA PRO A 541 -0.73 17.99 9.24
C PRO A 541 -1.81 18.78 10.00
N VAL A 542 -2.28 18.32 11.17
CA VAL A 542 -3.22 19.07 12.02
C VAL A 542 -2.61 20.38 12.49
N PHE A 543 -1.31 20.40 12.80
CA PHE A 543 -0.61 21.61 13.24
C PHE A 543 -0.49 22.66 12.14
N ALA A 544 -0.45 22.26 10.86
CA ALA A 544 -0.43 23.19 9.74
C ALA A 544 -1.68 24.09 9.70
N TRP A 545 -2.83 23.61 10.20
CA TRP A 545 -4.07 24.38 10.29
C TRP A 545 -4.05 25.47 11.37
N ARG A 546 -2.98 25.55 12.19
CA ARG A 546 -2.89 26.41 13.37
C ARG A 546 -4.15 26.39 14.26
N PRO A 547 -4.56 25.22 14.77
CA PRO A 547 -5.66 25.14 15.74
C PRO A 547 -5.40 25.98 17.00
N ALA A 548 -4.16 26.10 17.47
CA ALA A 548 -3.78 26.91 18.63
C ALA A 548 -2.83 28.07 18.24
N PRO A 549 -2.85 29.19 18.98
CA PRO A 549 -2.00 30.36 18.69
C PRO A 549 -0.52 30.16 19.02
N ILE A 550 -0.20 29.19 19.88
CA ILE A 550 1.17 28.74 20.18
C ILE A 550 1.21 27.24 19.94
N GLN A 551 2.18 26.79 19.16
CA GLN A 551 2.37 25.37 18.88
C GLN A 551 3.82 24.98 19.16
N ALA A 552 4.01 23.83 19.78
CA ALA A 552 5.33 23.31 20.10
C ALA A 552 5.44 21.81 19.77
N SER A 553 6.65 21.33 19.54
CA SER A 553 6.97 19.91 19.54
C SER A 553 7.78 19.56 20.77
N TRP A 554 7.36 18.51 21.46
CA TRP A 554 8.06 17.93 22.59
C TRP A 554 7.58 16.51 22.82
N LEU A 555 8.47 15.57 22.55
CA LEU A 555 8.97 14.56 23.49
C LEU A 555 9.35 13.31 22.70
N GLY A 556 8.43 12.78 21.88
CA GLY A 556 8.61 11.50 21.19
C GLY A 556 9.53 11.52 19.97
N PHE A 557 9.98 12.69 19.53
CA PHE A 557 10.85 12.85 18.37
C PHE A 557 12.00 13.82 18.63
N PHE A 558 13.18 13.53 18.08
CA PHE A 558 14.44 14.19 18.44
C PHE A 558 15.11 14.88 17.25
N ALA A 559 14.29 15.42 16.34
CA ALA A 559 14.70 16.23 15.21
C ALA A 559 13.58 17.20 14.84
N SER A 560 13.82 18.12 13.92
CA SER A 560 12.81 19.08 13.46
C SER A 560 11.62 18.39 12.79
N THR A 561 10.40 18.87 13.05
CA THR A 561 9.18 18.45 12.32
C THR A 561 9.12 19.06 10.92
N GLY A 562 9.84 20.16 10.69
CA GLY A 562 9.81 20.89 9.43
C GLY A 562 8.56 21.73 9.18
N VAL A 563 7.53 21.61 10.02
CA VAL A 563 6.25 22.32 9.86
C VAL A 563 6.40 23.74 10.40
N ALA A 564 6.38 24.74 9.52
CA ALA A 564 6.47 26.17 9.88
C ALA A 564 5.35 26.61 10.86
N GLU A 565 4.28 25.81 10.85
CA GLU A 565 3.20 25.64 11.81
C GLU A 565 3.58 25.69 13.30
N ILE A 566 4.70 25.03 13.61
CA ILE A 566 5.12 24.71 14.97
C ILE A 566 6.19 25.74 15.38
N ASP A 567 5.85 26.57 16.36
CA ASP A 567 6.66 27.73 16.74
C ASP A 567 7.94 27.33 17.49
N TYR A 568 7.86 26.30 18.35
CA TYR A 568 8.90 25.94 19.30
C TYR A 568 9.20 24.43 19.34
N ILE A 569 10.44 24.08 19.68
CA ILE A 569 10.82 22.71 20.06
C ILE A 569 11.47 22.74 21.44
N LEU A 570 10.96 21.95 22.40
CA LEU A 570 11.52 21.94 23.76
C LEU A 570 12.79 21.08 23.81
N VAL A 571 13.88 21.70 24.23
CA VAL A 571 15.23 21.12 24.23
C VAL A 571 15.98 21.45 25.51
N ASP A 572 17.19 20.90 25.67
CA ASP A 572 18.13 21.29 26.73
C ASP A 572 19.53 21.52 26.14
N ARG A 573 20.43 22.07 26.96
CA ARG A 573 21.79 22.45 26.52
C ARG A 573 22.68 21.26 26.18
N ASN A 574 22.41 20.08 26.71
CA ASN A 574 23.25 18.90 26.48
C ASN A 574 22.83 18.16 25.20
N SER A 575 21.53 18.18 24.89
CA SER A 575 20.94 17.54 23.73
C SER A 575 21.14 18.33 22.43
N VAL A 576 21.25 19.66 22.47
CA VAL A 576 21.57 20.46 21.27
C VAL A 576 23.09 20.69 21.18
N PRO A 577 23.76 20.33 20.07
CA PRO A 577 25.16 20.71 19.84
C PRO A 577 25.34 22.24 19.92
N PRO A 578 26.52 22.77 20.29
CA PRO A 578 26.74 24.22 20.37
C PRO A 578 26.31 25.01 19.13
N ASP A 579 26.60 24.49 17.93
CA ASP A 579 26.21 25.11 16.65
C ASP A 579 24.88 24.56 16.09
N GLY A 580 24.22 23.67 16.82
CA GLY A 580 23.06 22.91 16.34
C GLY A 580 21.73 23.65 16.39
N HIS A 581 21.70 24.92 16.78
CA HIS A 581 20.48 25.73 16.80
C HIS A 581 19.89 25.94 15.39
N THR A 582 20.72 25.83 14.36
CA THR A 582 20.33 25.94 12.94
C THR A 582 19.73 24.65 12.38
N HIS A 583 19.71 23.55 13.15
CA HIS A 583 19.19 22.25 12.70
C HIS A 583 17.66 22.14 12.77
N TYR A 584 16.97 23.21 13.15
CA TYR A 584 15.52 23.22 13.39
C TYR A 584 14.81 24.26 12.53
N SER A 585 13.57 23.93 12.14
CA SER A 585 12.62 24.90 11.58
C SER A 585 11.89 25.65 12.70
N GLU A 586 11.68 24.98 13.83
CA GLU A 586 11.13 25.53 15.07
C GLU A 586 12.20 26.32 15.83
N ASN A 587 11.77 27.24 16.69
CA ASN A 587 12.68 27.92 17.60
C ASN A 587 13.04 27.01 18.79
N PRO A 588 14.33 26.69 19.02
CA PRO A 588 14.72 25.88 20.17
C PRO A 588 14.41 26.59 21.49
N CYS A 589 13.55 25.97 22.30
CA CYS A 589 13.13 26.43 23.61
C CYS A 589 13.90 25.66 24.68
N PHE A 590 14.96 26.28 25.22
CA PHE A 590 15.83 25.64 26.21
C PHE A 590 15.20 25.58 27.60
N LEU A 591 14.99 24.36 28.07
CA LEU A 591 14.74 24.07 29.47
C LEU A 591 16.08 24.14 30.25
N PRO A 592 16.07 24.66 31.49
CA PRO A 592 17.28 24.95 32.24
C PRO A 592 18.13 23.72 32.59
N GLU A 593 17.50 22.53 32.68
CA GLU A 593 18.15 21.33 33.23
C GLU A 593 18.18 20.18 32.23
N THR A 594 17.01 19.66 31.87
CA THR A 594 16.83 18.52 30.96
C THR A 594 15.51 18.69 30.24
N ARG A 595 15.40 18.12 29.04
CA ARG A 595 14.11 18.00 28.32
C ARG A 595 13.33 16.72 28.61
N LEU A 596 13.89 15.85 29.45
CA LEU A 596 13.35 14.53 29.79
C LEU A 596 13.20 14.38 31.30
N CYS A 597 12.05 13.88 31.74
CA CYS A 597 11.84 13.36 33.09
C CYS A 597 11.14 12.00 32.98
N PHE A 598 11.72 10.97 33.57
CA PHE A 598 11.29 9.59 33.43
C PHE A 598 10.49 9.16 34.65
N THR A 599 9.35 8.50 34.42
CA THR A 599 8.59 7.86 35.49
C THR A 599 9.34 6.61 35.95
N ALA A 600 9.89 6.68 37.16
CA ALA A 600 10.55 5.55 37.78
C ALA A 600 9.64 4.30 37.81
N PRO A 601 10.14 3.11 37.44
CA PRO A 601 9.44 1.86 37.67
C PRO A 601 9.12 1.70 39.16
N ASN A 602 7.92 1.21 39.46
CA ASN A 602 7.49 1.03 40.84
C ASN A 602 8.18 -0.19 41.50
N ASP A 603 8.06 -0.31 42.83
CA ASP A 603 8.73 -1.37 43.59
C ASP A 603 8.27 -2.80 43.24
N THR A 604 7.11 -2.96 42.62
CA THR A 604 6.64 -4.28 42.14
C THR A 604 7.27 -4.68 40.81
N GLU A 605 7.70 -3.70 40.01
CA GLU A 605 8.37 -3.91 38.72
C GLU A 605 9.89 -3.94 38.87
N ALA A 606 10.46 -3.09 39.72
CA ALA A 606 11.90 -2.94 39.92
C ALA A 606 12.35 -3.44 41.28
N ALA A 607 12.93 -4.65 41.30
CA ALA A 607 13.57 -5.20 42.48
C ALA A 607 14.74 -4.31 42.99
N ALA A 608 15.20 -4.60 44.21
CA ALA A 608 16.38 -3.95 44.79
C ALA A 608 17.61 -4.12 43.89
N VAL A 609 18.46 -3.08 43.83
CA VAL A 609 19.73 -3.15 43.09
C VAL A 609 20.60 -4.25 43.70
N THR A 610 21.05 -5.19 42.87
CA THR A 610 21.91 -6.30 43.27
C THR A 610 23.39 -5.91 43.34
N ALA A 611 24.22 -6.74 43.97
CA ALA A 611 25.68 -6.61 43.87
C ALA A 611 26.16 -6.71 42.41
N LEU A 612 27.37 -6.22 42.15
CA LEU A 612 27.96 -6.24 40.81
C LEU A 612 28.26 -7.70 40.37
N PRO A 613 27.72 -8.17 39.23
CA PRO A 613 27.94 -9.54 38.75
C PRO A 613 29.42 -9.93 38.63
N ALA A 614 30.26 -9.02 38.14
CA ALA A 614 31.70 -9.22 37.96
C ALA A 614 32.44 -9.69 39.22
N GLN A 615 31.97 -9.29 40.41
CA GLN A 615 32.55 -9.71 41.68
C GLN A 615 32.33 -11.20 41.97
N GLY A 616 31.25 -11.79 41.46
CA GLY A 616 30.89 -13.19 41.68
C GLY A 616 31.35 -14.13 40.57
N ASN A 617 31.28 -13.69 39.31
CA ASN A 617 31.57 -14.54 38.16
C ASN A 617 33.02 -14.42 37.64
N GLY A 618 33.77 -13.38 38.03
CA GLY A 618 35.15 -13.14 37.61
C GLY A 618 35.31 -12.55 36.20
N TYR A 619 34.25 -12.06 35.58
CA TYR A 619 34.30 -11.42 34.25
C TYR A 619 33.25 -10.32 34.07
N ILE A 620 33.55 -9.37 33.21
CA ILE A 620 32.60 -8.30 32.85
C ILE A 620 31.55 -8.83 31.88
N THR A 621 30.30 -8.47 32.13
CA THR A 621 29.17 -8.70 31.23
C THR A 621 28.63 -7.36 30.73
N PHE A 622 28.85 -7.09 29.45
CA PHE A 622 28.27 -5.94 28.74
C PHE A 622 26.83 -6.23 28.36
N GLY A 623 25.92 -5.29 28.64
CA GLY A 623 24.51 -5.38 28.28
C GLY A 623 24.12 -4.53 27.07
N CYS A 624 23.23 -5.05 26.23
CA CYS A 624 22.49 -4.30 25.22
C CYS A 624 20.99 -4.59 25.35
N PHE A 625 20.24 -3.59 25.79
CA PHE A 625 18.78 -3.66 25.99
C PHE A 625 18.02 -2.87 24.91
N GLN A 626 18.73 -2.47 23.84
CA GLN A 626 18.20 -1.67 22.74
C GLN A 626 17.43 -2.52 21.73
N ASN A 627 16.67 -1.85 20.87
CA ASN A 627 15.99 -2.48 19.73
C ASN A 627 17.02 -2.97 18.68
N MET A 628 16.73 -4.10 18.04
CA MET A 628 17.53 -4.67 16.95
C MET A 628 17.88 -3.65 15.85
N THR A 629 16.96 -2.74 15.50
CA THR A 629 17.18 -1.71 14.47
C THR A 629 18.29 -0.72 14.80
N LYS A 630 18.66 -0.59 16.10
CA LYS A 630 19.75 0.27 16.54
C LYS A 630 21.13 -0.42 16.47
N LEU A 631 21.17 -1.74 16.27
CA LEU A 631 22.39 -2.55 16.12
C LEU A 631 22.84 -2.59 14.66
N ASN A 632 23.43 -1.49 14.19
CA ASN A 632 24.06 -1.45 12.87
C ASN A 632 25.49 -2.01 12.89
N ASP A 633 26.03 -2.27 11.71
CA ASP A 633 27.34 -2.91 11.54
C ASP A 633 28.50 -2.12 12.19
N LYS A 634 28.45 -0.78 12.24
CA LYS A 634 29.49 0.01 12.92
C LYS A 634 29.46 -0.12 14.45
N VAL A 635 28.26 -0.30 15.02
CA VAL A 635 28.13 -0.60 16.45
C VAL A 635 28.76 -1.96 16.75
N LEU A 636 28.40 -2.98 15.96
CA LEU A 636 28.91 -4.33 16.14
C LEU A 636 30.42 -4.41 15.90
N GLU A 637 30.95 -3.67 14.93
CA GLU A 637 32.39 -3.55 14.69
C GLU A 637 33.12 -2.98 15.91
N LEU A 638 32.64 -1.88 16.49
CA LEU A 638 33.24 -1.29 17.69
C LEU A 638 33.16 -2.26 18.89
N TRP A 639 32.03 -2.92 19.07
CA TRP A 639 31.87 -3.91 20.14
C TRP A 639 32.72 -5.16 19.92
N GLY A 640 32.99 -5.54 18.66
CA GLY A 640 33.96 -6.55 18.29
C GLY A 640 35.38 -6.19 18.74
N ARG A 641 35.78 -4.93 18.56
CA ARG A 641 37.06 -4.40 19.08
C ARG A 641 37.13 -4.47 20.61
N ILE A 642 36.02 -4.16 21.31
CA ILE A 642 35.92 -4.33 22.77
C ILE A 642 36.06 -5.81 23.14
N ALA A 643 35.37 -6.71 22.45
CA ALA A 643 35.44 -8.15 22.67
C ALA A 643 36.87 -8.67 22.50
N GLN A 644 37.61 -8.17 21.51
CA GLN A 644 39.01 -8.52 21.29
C GLN A 644 39.93 -7.98 22.39
N ALA A 645 39.71 -6.75 22.84
CA ALA A 645 40.50 -6.14 23.91
C ALA A 645 40.27 -6.78 25.29
N ILE A 646 39.08 -7.36 25.52
CA ILE A 646 38.68 -7.96 26.80
C ILE A 646 38.20 -9.40 26.55
N PRO A 647 39.10 -10.39 26.37
CA PRO A 647 38.73 -11.74 25.92
C PRO A 647 37.79 -12.50 26.88
N SER A 648 37.82 -12.19 28.18
CA SER A 648 36.95 -12.80 29.18
C SER A 648 35.51 -12.25 29.17
N ALA A 649 35.27 -11.09 28.55
CA ALA A 649 33.98 -10.43 28.63
C ALA A 649 32.86 -11.22 27.93
N LYS A 650 31.67 -11.16 28.52
CA LYS A 650 30.42 -11.67 27.94
C LYS A 650 29.54 -10.53 27.45
N PHE A 651 28.68 -10.82 26.48
CA PHE A 651 27.75 -9.86 25.88
C PHE A 651 26.33 -10.39 25.98
N ARG A 652 25.48 -9.67 26.73
CA ARG A 652 24.07 -9.99 26.90
C ARG A 652 23.22 -9.07 26.02
N PHE A 653 22.36 -9.66 25.20
CA PHE A 653 21.39 -8.96 24.38
C PHE A 653 19.97 -9.26 24.88
N GLN A 654 19.28 -8.24 25.37
CA GLN A 654 17.90 -8.32 25.86
C GLN A 654 16.98 -7.58 24.89
N ILE A 655 16.53 -8.26 23.84
CA ILE A 655 15.91 -7.63 22.67
C ILE A 655 14.58 -8.30 22.35
N LYS A 656 13.49 -7.51 22.31
CA LYS A 656 12.13 -8.00 22.04
C LYS A 656 12.03 -8.82 20.74
N GLN A 657 12.80 -8.47 19.71
CA GLN A 657 12.83 -9.14 18.42
C GLN A 657 13.49 -10.53 18.44
N LEU A 658 14.19 -10.92 19.50
CA LEU A 658 14.81 -12.26 19.63
C LEU A 658 13.79 -13.32 20.08
N ASN A 659 12.58 -13.26 19.53
CA ASN A 659 11.41 -14.08 19.88
C ASN A 659 11.37 -15.46 19.20
N CYS A 660 12.26 -15.74 18.26
CA CYS A 660 12.39 -17.03 17.58
C CYS A 660 13.87 -17.36 17.30
N GLU A 661 14.15 -18.64 17.03
CA GLU A 661 15.50 -19.14 16.72
C GLU A 661 16.09 -18.50 15.46
N GLU A 662 15.27 -18.17 14.45
CA GLU A 662 15.74 -17.53 13.22
C GLU A 662 16.36 -16.16 13.50
N ASN A 663 15.67 -15.32 14.29
CA ASN A 663 16.17 -13.99 14.68
C ASN A 663 17.42 -14.08 15.55
N GLN A 664 17.47 -15.07 16.46
CA GLN A 664 18.65 -15.34 17.29
C GLN A 664 19.85 -15.77 16.45
N ASN A 665 19.66 -16.71 15.54
CA ASN A 665 20.71 -17.18 14.63
C ASN A 665 21.19 -16.08 13.68
N SER A 666 20.28 -15.22 13.21
CA SER A 666 20.62 -14.07 12.36
C SER A 666 21.51 -13.07 13.10
N LEU A 667 21.14 -12.67 14.32
CA LEU A 667 21.98 -11.79 15.14
C LEU A 667 23.32 -12.46 15.49
N GLN A 668 23.32 -13.73 15.87
CA GLN A 668 24.53 -14.48 16.21
C GLN A 668 25.53 -14.48 15.05
N LYS A 669 25.08 -14.75 13.82
CA LYS A 669 25.94 -14.68 12.62
C LYS A 669 26.51 -13.29 12.39
N ARG A 670 25.73 -12.23 12.63
CA ARG A 670 26.21 -10.84 12.53
C ARG A 670 27.26 -10.53 13.59
N LEU A 671 27.08 -11.02 14.82
CA LEU A 671 28.05 -10.86 15.92
C LEU A 671 29.37 -11.56 15.61
N GLU A 672 29.32 -12.79 15.11
CA GLU A 672 30.50 -13.58 14.72
C GLU A 672 31.30 -12.92 13.61
N LYS A 673 30.62 -12.32 12.62
CA LYS A 673 31.26 -11.51 11.56
C LYS A 673 32.17 -10.41 12.14
N PHE A 674 31.83 -9.86 13.30
CA PHE A 674 32.61 -8.82 13.98
C PHE A 674 33.44 -9.35 15.17
N GLY A 675 33.62 -10.67 15.30
CA GLY A 675 34.51 -11.27 16.30
C GLY A 675 33.91 -11.48 17.69
N ILE A 676 32.58 -11.41 17.82
CA ILE A 676 31.87 -11.73 19.07
C ILE A 676 31.30 -13.15 18.95
N SER A 677 31.98 -14.14 19.56
CA SER A 677 31.64 -15.55 19.39
C SER A 677 30.38 -15.97 20.16
N ALA A 678 29.78 -17.10 19.76
CA ALA A 678 28.58 -17.65 20.39
C ALA A 678 28.80 -17.99 21.87
N GLU A 679 29.98 -18.48 22.24
CA GLU A 679 30.33 -18.83 23.62
C GLU A 679 30.38 -17.59 24.54
N ARG A 680 30.49 -16.40 23.94
CA ARG A 680 30.55 -15.11 24.65
C ARG A 680 29.24 -14.35 24.60
N THR A 681 28.24 -14.85 23.88
CA THR A 681 26.99 -14.16 23.62
C THR A 681 25.84 -14.81 24.38
N ILE A 682 24.96 -14.01 24.95
CA ILE A 682 23.76 -14.46 25.63
C ILE A 682 22.55 -13.71 25.06
N LEU A 683 21.69 -14.42 24.34
CA LEU A 683 20.56 -13.84 23.60
C LEU A 683 19.24 -14.10 24.35
N PHE A 684 18.50 -13.04 24.65
CA PHE A 684 17.17 -13.12 25.26
C PHE A 684 16.13 -12.36 24.46
N GLY A 685 15.01 -13.03 24.24
CA GLY A 685 13.81 -12.48 23.60
C GLY A 685 12.95 -11.63 24.53
N PRO A 686 11.66 -11.48 24.18
CA PRO A 686 10.71 -10.72 24.98
C PRO A 686 10.46 -11.40 26.34
N GLN A 687 10.37 -10.60 27.40
CA GLN A 687 10.04 -11.05 28.75
C GLN A 687 8.94 -10.17 29.35
N SER A 688 8.42 -10.56 30.52
CA SER A 688 7.56 -9.68 31.31
C SER A 688 8.31 -8.38 31.68
N ARG A 689 7.59 -7.30 31.98
CA ARG A 689 8.20 -6.02 32.39
C ARG A 689 9.13 -6.18 33.60
N ALA A 690 8.69 -6.94 34.60
CA ALA A 690 9.46 -7.22 35.80
C ALA A 690 10.72 -8.04 35.50
N ASP A 691 10.62 -9.11 34.69
CA ASP A 691 11.78 -9.93 34.32
C ASP A 691 12.78 -9.15 33.46
N TYR A 692 12.29 -8.30 32.56
CA TYR A 692 13.11 -7.40 31.76
C TYR A 692 13.93 -6.44 32.64
N LEU A 693 13.29 -5.80 33.64
CA LEU A 693 14.00 -4.94 34.58
C LEU A 693 14.97 -5.75 35.45
N ALA A 694 14.55 -6.91 35.96
CA ALA A 694 15.40 -7.81 36.74
C ALA A 694 16.61 -8.34 35.96
N ALA A 695 16.53 -8.43 34.62
CA ALA A 695 17.66 -8.84 33.79
C ALA A 695 18.89 -7.92 33.92
N HIS A 696 18.71 -6.65 34.33
CA HIS A 696 19.80 -5.72 34.65
C HIS A 696 20.67 -6.19 35.84
N ALA A 697 20.17 -7.13 36.65
CA ALA A 697 20.96 -7.79 37.68
C ALA A 697 22.10 -8.67 37.13
N ASN A 698 22.11 -8.96 35.82
CA ASN A 698 23.06 -9.86 35.16
C ASN A 698 24.04 -9.14 34.24
N VAL A 699 24.15 -7.82 34.34
CA VAL A 699 25.08 -7.00 33.54
C VAL A 699 25.78 -5.99 34.43
N ASP A 700 27.04 -5.71 34.10
CA ASP A 700 27.90 -4.81 34.85
C ASP A 700 27.79 -3.36 34.34
N LEU A 701 27.75 -3.18 33.01
CA LEU A 701 27.48 -1.91 32.37
C LEU A 701 26.78 -2.10 31.00
N ILE A 702 26.05 -1.09 30.55
CA ILE A 702 25.40 -1.07 29.24
C ILE A 702 26.34 -0.44 28.21
N LEU A 703 26.43 -1.07 27.05
CA LEU A 703 27.00 -0.45 25.85
C LEU A 703 25.88 0.19 25.05
N ASP A 704 25.91 1.51 24.92
CA ASP A 704 24.92 2.25 24.16
C ASP A 704 25.18 2.17 22.65
N THR A 705 24.10 2.25 21.86
CA THR A 705 24.14 2.22 20.40
C THR A 705 24.37 3.62 19.80
N PHE A 706 24.85 3.70 18.57
CA PHE A 706 25.03 4.97 17.84
C PHE A 706 24.80 4.77 16.32
N PRO A 707 24.32 5.80 15.58
CA PRO A 707 24.02 7.16 16.02
C PRO A 707 22.72 7.27 16.83
N TYR A 708 21.95 6.18 17.00
CA TYR A 708 20.72 6.19 17.80
C TYR A 708 20.96 5.53 19.16
N PRO A 709 21.16 6.29 20.25
CA PRO A 709 21.32 5.75 21.60
C PRO A 709 20.01 5.32 22.27
N GLY A 710 20.11 4.77 23.47
CA GLY A 710 18.99 4.51 24.36
C GLY A 710 18.38 5.77 24.94
N GLY A 711 17.05 5.76 25.05
CA GLY A 711 16.27 6.74 25.81
C GLY A 711 15.72 6.07 27.06
N THR A 712 14.51 5.51 26.94
CA THR A 712 13.84 4.72 27.99
C THR A 712 14.73 3.64 28.59
N THR A 713 15.36 2.83 27.74
CA THR A 713 16.25 1.73 28.12
C THR A 713 17.44 2.20 28.97
N THR A 714 17.98 3.39 28.67
CA THR A 714 19.07 4.00 29.43
C THR A 714 18.59 4.51 30.78
N CYS A 715 17.41 5.14 30.85
CA CYS A 715 16.83 5.55 32.14
C CYS A 715 16.52 4.33 33.02
N GLU A 716 15.99 3.25 32.45
CA GLU A 716 15.73 2.00 33.15
C GLU A 716 17.03 1.37 33.67
N ALA A 717 18.08 1.31 32.85
CA ALA A 717 19.39 0.81 33.27
C ALA A 717 19.95 1.61 34.47
N LEU A 718 19.93 2.94 34.39
CA LEU A 718 20.34 3.81 35.50
C LEU A 718 19.53 3.54 36.77
N TRP A 719 18.20 3.41 36.64
CA TRP A 719 17.33 3.09 37.78
C TRP A 719 17.64 1.71 38.37
N MET A 720 18.02 0.74 37.55
CA MET A 720 18.44 -0.60 37.99
C MET A 720 19.90 -0.67 38.47
N GLY A 721 20.60 0.48 38.57
CA GLY A 721 21.95 0.56 39.07
C GLY A 721 23.03 0.19 38.05
N VAL A 722 22.70 0.16 36.76
CA VAL A 722 23.64 -0.15 35.67
C VAL A 722 24.03 1.13 34.93
N PRO A 723 25.31 1.55 34.95
CA PRO A 723 25.76 2.70 34.18
C PRO A 723 25.80 2.38 32.68
N THR A 724 25.70 3.41 31.84
CA THR A 724 25.65 3.26 30.37
C THR A 724 26.77 4.05 29.71
N LEU A 725 27.63 3.37 28.94
CA LEU A 725 28.68 4.02 28.15
C LEU A 725 28.11 4.45 26.80
N THR A 726 28.14 5.75 26.52
CA THR A 726 27.50 6.35 25.34
C THR A 726 28.48 7.15 24.49
N LEU A 727 28.19 7.27 23.18
CA LEU A 727 28.98 8.02 22.22
C LEU A 727 28.36 9.40 21.98
N LEU A 728 29.16 10.45 22.04
CA LEU A 728 28.73 11.81 21.77
C LEU A 728 28.40 12.01 20.29
N GLY A 729 27.16 12.43 20.01
CA GLY A 729 26.68 12.70 18.65
C GLY A 729 26.68 14.18 18.24
N ASN A 730 26.28 14.43 16.99
CA ASN A 730 26.18 15.75 16.35
C ASN A 730 24.73 16.20 16.05
N SER A 731 23.73 15.46 16.53
CA SER A 731 22.29 15.76 16.41
C SER A 731 21.59 15.51 17.74
N MET A 732 20.38 16.05 17.94
CA MET A 732 19.66 15.83 19.21
C MET A 732 19.38 14.36 19.49
N LEU A 733 19.01 13.60 18.46
CA LEU A 733 18.84 12.15 18.54
C LEU A 733 20.13 11.47 18.99
N SER A 734 21.26 11.74 18.33
CA SER A 734 22.54 11.10 18.64
C SER A 734 23.18 11.56 19.94
N ARG A 735 22.67 12.65 20.53
CA ARG A 735 23.09 13.15 21.84
C ARG A 735 22.17 12.73 22.98
N GLN A 736 21.09 11.98 22.73
CA GLN A 736 20.15 11.57 23.78
C GLN A 736 20.86 10.83 24.92
N GLY A 737 21.70 9.84 24.62
CA GLY A 737 22.47 9.12 25.64
C GLY A 737 23.39 10.05 26.44
N SER A 738 24.14 10.92 25.75
CA SER A 738 25.01 11.91 26.42
C SER A 738 24.25 12.90 27.30
N SER A 739 23.06 13.32 26.88
CA SER A 739 22.19 14.22 27.64
C SER A 739 21.68 13.55 28.92
N ILE A 740 21.31 12.28 28.84
CA ILE A 740 20.88 11.48 30.00
C ILE A 740 22.06 11.26 30.97
N MET A 741 23.25 10.90 30.47
CA MET A 741 24.44 10.70 31.31
C MET A 741 24.88 11.99 32.01
N ALA A 742 24.88 13.12 31.29
CA ALA A 742 25.18 14.42 31.90
C ALA A 742 24.15 14.79 32.98
N CYS A 743 22.85 14.58 32.73
CA CYS A 743 21.81 14.82 33.74
C CYS A 743 21.96 13.91 34.97
N ALA A 744 22.44 12.68 34.77
CA ALA A 744 22.75 11.73 35.84
C ALA A 744 24.06 12.02 36.59
N GLY A 745 24.83 13.06 36.19
CA GLY A 745 26.14 13.38 36.73
C GLY A 745 27.19 12.29 36.44
N LEU A 746 27.14 11.72 35.24
CA LEU A 746 28.01 10.67 34.72
C LEU A 746 28.72 11.13 33.44
N GLU A 747 29.26 12.35 33.43
CA GLU A 747 29.93 12.94 32.27
C GLU A 747 31.13 12.09 31.79
N ASN A 748 31.82 11.41 32.72
CA ASN A 748 32.91 10.50 32.40
C ASN A 748 32.46 9.26 31.58
N TRP A 749 31.16 8.99 31.52
CA TRP A 749 30.56 7.89 30.73
C TRP A 749 30.19 8.29 29.30
N ILE A 750 30.57 9.52 28.90
CA ILE A 750 30.37 10.05 27.56
C ILE A 750 31.70 9.99 26.80
N ALA A 751 31.75 9.18 25.74
CA ALA A 751 32.89 9.11 24.85
C ALA A 751 32.81 10.17 23.75
N SER A 752 33.91 10.88 23.46
CA SER A 752 33.98 11.88 22.38
C SER A 752 33.93 11.28 20.98
N ASP A 753 34.46 10.06 20.84
CA ASP A 753 34.62 9.34 19.59
C ASP A 753 34.73 7.82 19.87
N GLN A 754 34.80 7.01 18.82
CA GLN A 754 34.84 5.55 18.96
C GLN A 754 36.10 5.01 19.66
N ASN A 755 37.24 5.70 19.55
CA ASN A 755 38.46 5.28 20.23
C ASN A 755 38.36 5.60 21.73
N ALA A 756 37.83 6.77 22.09
CA ALA A 756 37.50 7.11 23.47
C ALA A 756 36.47 6.14 24.06
N TYR A 757 35.49 5.68 23.27
CA TYR A 757 34.50 4.69 23.68
C TYR A 757 35.18 3.35 24.01
N LEU A 758 36.03 2.84 23.11
CA LEU A 758 36.81 1.63 23.36
C LEU A 758 37.69 1.75 24.60
N ALA A 759 38.43 2.87 24.75
CA ALA A 759 39.31 3.10 25.88
C ALA A 759 38.53 3.11 27.21
N LYS A 760 37.38 3.78 27.26
CA LYS A 760 36.50 3.80 28.44
C LYS A 760 35.91 2.44 28.76
N ALA A 761 35.54 1.66 27.75
CA ALA A 761 35.04 0.30 27.96
C ALA A 761 36.11 -0.59 28.62
N ILE A 762 37.38 -0.44 28.25
CA ILE A 762 38.52 -1.14 28.87
C ILE A 762 38.74 -0.62 30.29
N GLU A 763 38.89 0.70 30.46
CA GLU A 763 39.12 1.36 31.75
C GLU A 763 38.10 0.94 32.81
N PHE A 764 36.80 1.03 32.49
CA PHE A 764 35.75 0.66 33.44
C PHE A 764 35.69 -0.85 33.71
N SER A 765 36.16 -1.68 32.78
CA SER A 765 36.20 -3.13 32.96
C SER A 765 37.33 -3.60 33.88
N GLU A 766 38.38 -2.79 34.04
CA GLU A 766 39.51 -3.08 34.92
C GLU A 766 39.24 -2.68 36.37
N ASP A 767 38.42 -1.64 36.61
CA ASP A 767 38.06 -1.15 37.95
C ASP A 767 36.71 -1.69 38.45
N VAL A 768 36.71 -2.98 38.79
CA VAL A 768 35.54 -3.70 39.35
C VAL A 768 35.05 -3.06 40.67
N SER A 769 35.95 -2.47 41.46
CA SER A 769 35.58 -1.81 42.72
C SER A 769 34.79 -0.53 42.47
N TYR A 770 35.27 0.31 41.55
CA TYR A 770 34.55 1.51 41.11
C TYR A 770 33.16 1.18 40.58
N LEU A 771 33.04 0.16 39.71
CA LEU A 771 31.73 -0.28 39.19
C LEU A 771 30.78 -0.75 40.30
N ALA A 772 31.29 -1.48 41.30
CA ALA A 772 30.48 -2.00 42.38
C ALA A 772 29.95 -0.87 43.28
N ASP A 773 30.79 0.12 43.58
CA ASP A 773 30.39 1.28 44.39
C ASP A 773 29.45 2.21 43.63
N LEU A 774 29.69 2.43 42.33
CA LEU A 774 28.77 3.18 41.48
C LEU A 774 27.40 2.49 41.45
N ARG A 775 27.34 1.19 41.15
CA ARG A 775 26.09 0.42 41.11
C ARG A 775 25.29 0.54 42.40
N ARG A 776 25.95 0.40 43.55
CA ARG A 776 25.32 0.45 44.89
C ARG A 776 24.62 1.80 45.15
N GLY A 777 25.21 2.91 44.68
CA GLY A 777 24.70 4.26 44.90
C GLY A 777 23.87 4.83 43.76
N LEU A 778 23.89 4.23 42.57
CA LEU A 778 23.41 4.88 41.34
C LEU A 778 21.91 5.19 41.37
N ARG A 779 21.05 4.25 41.82
CA ARG A 779 19.59 4.50 41.91
C ARG A 779 19.30 5.72 42.79
N THR A 780 19.91 5.77 43.97
CA THR A 780 19.75 6.90 44.92
C THR A 780 20.26 8.20 44.31
N LYS A 781 21.40 8.15 43.61
CA LYS A 781 21.95 9.32 42.91
C LYS A 781 20.97 9.84 41.87
N VAL A 782 20.51 9.00 40.93
CA VAL A 782 19.65 9.44 39.83
C VAL A 782 18.25 9.85 40.29
N ALA A 783 17.72 9.25 41.36
CA ALA A 783 16.45 9.65 41.97
C ALA A 783 16.44 11.12 42.43
N SER A 784 17.60 11.69 42.78
CA SER A 784 17.75 13.10 43.16
C SER A 784 17.99 14.06 41.98
N THR A 785 18.15 13.53 40.77
CA THR A 785 18.41 14.34 39.57
C THR A 785 17.11 14.78 38.90
N PRO A 786 17.13 15.85 38.10
CA PRO A 786 15.96 16.31 37.33
C PRO A 786 15.37 15.23 36.41
N LEU A 787 16.17 14.23 36.04
CA LEU A 787 15.72 13.10 35.22
C LEU A 787 14.65 12.24 35.89
N PHE A 788 14.57 12.20 37.23
CA PHE A 788 13.58 11.42 37.99
C PHE A 788 12.77 12.26 38.99
N ASP A 789 13.05 13.55 39.11
CA ASP A 789 12.33 14.49 39.97
C ASP A 789 11.16 15.16 39.22
N ALA A 790 10.05 14.44 39.11
CA ALA A 790 8.84 14.92 38.42
C ALA A 790 8.24 16.21 39.01
N PRO A 791 8.14 16.40 40.35
CA PRO A 791 7.71 17.67 40.93
C PRO A 791 8.56 18.86 40.49
N ARG A 792 9.89 18.70 40.44
CA ARG A 792 10.80 19.75 39.97
C ARG A 792 10.61 20.02 38.47
N PHE A 793 10.53 18.96 37.66
CA PHE A 793 10.35 19.10 36.22
C PHE A 793 9.01 19.79 35.88
N ALA A 794 7.92 19.42 36.55
CA ALA A 794 6.61 20.02 36.34
C ALA A 794 6.63 21.54 36.56
N LYS A 795 7.27 22.03 37.65
CA LYS A 795 7.44 23.46 37.90
C LYS A 795 8.24 24.18 36.81
N VAL A 796 9.31 23.54 36.33
CA VAL A 796 10.13 24.08 35.23
C VAL A 796 9.31 24.16 33.93
N LEU A 797 8.53 23.12 33.64
CA LEU A 797 7.66 23.08 32.47
C LEU A 797 6.56 24.16 32.56
N GLU A 798 5.90 24.29 33.71
CA GLU A 798 4.90 25.32 33.98
C GLU A 798 5.45 26.73 33.75
N ALA A 799 6.60 27.03 34.36
CA ALA A 799 7.26 28.31 34.21
C ALA A 799 7.58 28.61 32.73
N LYS A 800 8.08 27.59 32.00
CA LYS A 800 8.44 27.78 30.60
C LYS A 800 7.22 27.93 29.69
N LEU A 801 6.16 27.18 29.90
CA LEU A 801 4.92 27.32 29.13
C LEU A 801 4.25 28.68 29.39
N ASN A 802 4.28 29.16 30.65
CA ASN A 802 3.83 30.51 30.96
C ASN A 802 4.72 31.58 30.31
N GLU A 803 6.04 31.42 30.29
CA GLU A 803 6.97 32.33 29.58
C GLU A 803 6.60 32.44 28.09
N LEU A 804 6.39 31.31 27.40
CA LEU A 804 5.98 31.29 25.99
C LEU A 804 4.63 32.00 25.79
N TYR A 805 3.67 31.75 26.67
CA TYR A 805 2.36 32.37 26.64
C TYR A 805 2.43 33.90 26.81
N GLN A 806 3.16 34.39 27.81
CA GLN A 806 3.33 35.82 28.05
C GLN A 806 4.10 36.50 26.90
N HIS A 807 5.12 35.85 26.34
CA HIS A 807 5.86 36.36 25.20
C HIS A 807 4.97 36.52 23.96
N LYS A 808 4.14 35.51 23.65
CA LYS A 808 3.17 35.60 22.55
C LYS A 808 2.12 36.68 22.82
N LEU A 809 1.61 36.78 24.05
CA LEU A 809 0.63 37.80 24.44
C LEU A 809 1.18 39.22 24.30
N ALA A 810 2.44 39.44 24.65
CA ALA A 810 3.10 40.74 24.54
C ALA A 810 3.33 41.15 23.08
N SER A 811 3.62 40.18 22.18
CA SER A 811 3.78 40.43 20.75
C SER A 811 2.46 40.58 19.98
N SER A 812 1.32 40.22 20.59
CA SER A 812 -0.03 40.43 20.04
C SER A 812 -0.61 41.83 20.33
N ARG A 813 0.02 42.62 21.20
CA ARG A 813 -0.34 44.00 21.55
C ARG A 813 0.48 44.97 20.72
#